data_AF-A0AAF1C4U7-F1
#
_entry.id   AF-A0AAF1C4U7-F1
#
_cell.length_a   1.000
_cell.length_b   1.000
_cell.length_c   1.000
_cell.angle_alpha   90.00
_cell.angle_beta   90.00
_cell.angle_gamma   90.00
#
_symmetry.space_group_name_H-M   'P 1'
#
loop_
_entity.id
_entity.type
_entity.pdbx_description
1 polymer ?
#
loop_
_entity_poly.entity_id
_entity_poly.type
_entity_poly.pdbx_seq_one_letter_code
_entity_poly.pdbx_strand_id
1 'polypeptide(L)'
;MSRFFNLESYLEYCQYAQIFAEKINLNQKNKQDLLLEYKHFIDRNKKVEFLEFPSLPSLLPSQLTPSHQSRISKEKLGFFIEDNREEEIFIIPPINAFSLSLLRASYLFSPVFYYWNFVDDIIKFDNLDKPLIIYSFDDFTPSQIIPLTFESHPKSNYPIPIIDTRNLDNYQSLKLSFMYEERCDRILSTIAENILEKLKLDITLKTDLVKYFQKINIFKIINSQQDKNITSFPIIIYLGEKFYHYHLNREEIRKIISQELPLQELNKIIEDNRDKYNFLVISSYDLILVNTSFSSNVISVKTDDFRKFKEIWLEESKEFPLYGQHLDKISFFVAGREKNKDNEISLPEKICYQGQKEEKIYGEYKNDNLELKQEFTMPVPSVYLPFTINGGSLIDEETSKKKMYKIENQYYDENEDNNLLIKICFILQPGKPPKLEVIDQYNRILNSSLENAPELNNLGYIPTKNINEFTRNNLSNIGLDKISENYIDIEQTLLNIKDKLRNIKSANYNSYNFVRNAKEIRRLRLEANNTFTPILNYIPINSEKNINHILSIYLDLENLIDENLSKLRRKYYSIKGENSLSINNIYIDILLFLGKSYGLTQNMSLNYLFDYDKLTSNNVKNFKEHLQNIARLACILSRQKQYFNLFSTYSQKEDKEFYKIEAYLWGYARILLWYLNFEEASTWLNYQQHFSDIINHCLTLNYEENKNKGYFQNTLLCLVYLLTFREINSEFVLENSHNYQSAKQLVNKLENCQIRSNLVQIKDNLSLNELFAQLLDGKASGDYIPKIEIVD
;
A
#
# COMPACT_ATOMS: atom_id res chain seq x y z
N MET A 1 -35.17 8.83 28.43
CA MET A 1 -35.41 7.43 28.07
C MET A 1 -34.52 7.07 26.89
N SER A 2 -33.58 6.17 27.13
CA SER A 2 -32.75 5.57 26.09
C SER A 2 -33.59 4.70 25.17
N ARG A 3 -33.24 4.73 23.88
CA ARG A 3 -33.94 3.99 22.82
C ARG A 3 -32.97 3.05 22.12
N PHE A 4 -33.36 1.77 22.05
CA PHE A 4 -32.54 0.70 21.50
C PHE A 4 -33.11 0.23 20.17
N PHE A 5 -32.24 0.04 19.19
CA PHE A 5 -32.57 -0.49 17.88
C PHE A 5 -31.76 -1.75 17.62
N ASN A 6 -32.43 -2.90 17.41
CA ASN A 6 -31.72 -4.14 17.15
C ASN A 6 -31.44 -4.30 15.65
N LEU A 7 -30.21 -3.99 15.23
CA LEU A 7 -29.79 -4.14 13.83
C LEU A 7 -29.55 -5.59 13.42
N GLU A 8 -29.45 -6.51 14.39
CA GLU A 8 -29.31 -7.94 14.14
C GLU A 8 -30.66 -8.65 13.94
N SER A 9 -31.78 -8.08 14.41
CA SER A 9 -33.08 -8.77 14.33
C SER A 9 -33.65 -8.77 12.91
N TYR A 10 -33.69 -9.95 12.28
CA TYR A 10 -34.33 -10.13 10.98
C TYR A 10 -35.85 -9.92 11.09
N LEU A 11 -36.45 -10.34 12.20
CA LEU A 11 -37.89 -10.19 12.44
C LEU A 11 -38.30 -8.71 12.54
N GLU A 12 -37.57 -7.89 13.31
CA GLU A 12 -37.82 -6.43 13.37
C GLU A 12 -37.59 -5.77 12.02
N TYR A 13 -36.53 -6.17 11.30
CA TYR A 13 -36.23 -5.69 9.97
C TYR A 13 -37.40 -5.92 9.00
N CYS A 14 -37.89 -7.16 8.90
CA CYS A 14 -39.03 -7.51 8.04
C CYS A 14 -40.29 -6.74 8.45
N GLN A 15 -40.58 -6.67 9.75
CA GLN A 15 -41.75 -5.97 10.24
C GLN A 15 -41.72 -4.49 9.85
N TYR A 16 -40.61 -3.80 10.11
CA TYR A 16 -40.50 -2.37 9.84
C TYR A 16 -40.53 -2.08 8.34
N ALA A 17 -39.84 -2.86 7.51
CA ALA A 17 -39.89 -2.72 6.06
C ALA A 17 -41.33 -2.79 5.52
N GLN A 18 -42.15 -3.73 6.03
CA GLN A 18 -43.56 -3.86 5.60
C GLN A 18 -44.48 -2.78 6.19
N ILE A 19 -44.21 -2.25 7.39
CA ILE A 19 -44.99 -1.15 7.98
C ILE A 19 -44.82 0.13 7.13
N PHE A 20 -43.60 0.43 6.70
CA PHE A 20 -43.27 1.65 5.97
C PHE A 20 -43.30 1.49 4.43
N ALA A 21 -43.60 0.28 3.94
CA ALA A 21 -43.66 -0.06 2.52
C ALA A 21 -42.37 0.28 1.73
N GLU A 22 -41.22 0.28 2.40
CA GLU A 22 -39.91 0.48 1.76
C GLU A 22 -39.35 -0.86 1.29
N LYS A 23 -38.86 -0.91 0.04
CA LYS A 23 -38.07 -2.05 -0.44
C LYS A 23 -36.63 -1.85 -0.01
N ILE A 24 -36.20 -2.59 0.99
CA ILE A 24 -34.80 -2.65 1.43
C ILE A 24 -34.15 -3.87 0.75
N ASN A 25 -32.97 -3.70 0.16
CA ASN A 25 -32.41 -4.68 -0.77
C ASN A 25 -31.61 -5.78 -0.04
N LEU A 26 -32.27 -6.89 0.28
CA LEU A 26 -31.64 -8.07 0.90
C LEU A 26 -30.55 -8.75 0.04
N ASN A 27 -30.43 -8.42 -1.25
CA ASN A 27 -29.44 -9.06 -2.15
C ASN A 27 -28.04 -8.45 -2.07
N GLN A 28 -27.73 -7.66 -1.04
CA GLN A 28 -26.39 -7.11 -0.86
C GLN A 28 -25.38 -8.22 -0.52
N LYS A 29 -24.25 -8.23 -1.23
CA LYS A 29 -23.21 -9.28 -1.10
C LYS A 29 -22.44 -9.20 0.22
N ASN A 30 -22.48 -8.08 0.93
CA ASN A 30 -21.76 -7.86 2.18
C ASN A 30 -22.74 -7.53 3.33
N LYS A 31 -22.59 -8.18 4.49
CA LYS A 31 -23.44 -7.95 5.67
C LYS A 31 -23.23 -6.58 6.31
N GLN A 32 -22.06 -5.99 6.11
CA GLN A 32 -21.78 -4.65 6.60
C GLN A 32 -22.62 -3.60 5.86
N ASP A 33 -22.83 -3.79 4.56
CA ASP A 33 -23.71 -2.93 3.75
C ASP A 33 -25.16 -3.04 4.23
N LEU A 34 -25.61 -4.26 4.54
CA LEU A 34 -26.97 -4.51 5.04
C LEU A 34 -27.20 -3.82 6.39
N LEU A 35 -26.24 -3.89 7.30
CA LEU A 35 -26.31 -3.24 8.61
C LEU A 35 -26.35 -1.71 8.48
N LEU A 36 -25.55 -1.15 7.57
CA LEU A 36 -25.57 0.29 7.25
C LEU A 36 -26.89 0.71 6.61
N GLU A 37 -27.42 -0.07 5.66
CA GLU A 37 -28.71 0.20 5.00
C GLU A 37 -29.85 0.17 6.02
N TYR A 38 -29.86 -0.82 6.92
CA TYR A 38 -30.89 -0.90 7.95
C TYR A 38 -30.78 0.26 8.94
N LYS A 39 -29.57 0.63 9.37
CA LYS A 39 -29.35 1.83 10.18
C LYS A 39 -29.88 3.08 9.48
N HIS A 40 -29.59 3.27 8.20
CA HIS A 40 -30.09 4.40 7.43
C HIS A 40 -31.63 4.41 7.35
N PHE A 41 -32.25 3.24 7.18
CA PHE A 41 -33.70 3.11 7.24
C PHE A 41 -34.26 3.54 8.61
N ILE A 42 -33.65 3.09 9.71
CA ILE A 42 -34.04 3.50 11.07
C ILE A 42 -33.86 5.00 11.24
N ASP A 43 -32.73 5.57 10.82
CA ASP A 43 -32.47 7.01 10.93
C ASP A 43 -33.52 7.86 10.18
N ARG A 44 -34.00 7.40 9.03
CA ARG A 44 -35.10 8.04 8.27
C ARG A 44 -36.44 7.95 9.01
N ASN A 45 -36.75 6.79 9.60
CA ASN A 45 -38.10 6.47 10.08
C ASN A 45 -38.28 6.52 11.60
N LYS A 46 -37.22 6.68 12.40
CA LYS A 46 -37.27 6.61 13.88
C LYS A 46 -38.20 7.62 14.53
N LYS A 47 -38.47 8.76 13.89
CA LYS A 47 -39.40 9.77 14.43
C LYS A 47 -40.86 9.48 14.11
N VAL A 48 -41.13 8.56 13.17
CA VAL A 48 -42.49 8.23 12.74
C VAL A 48 -43.15 7.33 13.76
N GLU A 49 -44.35 7.70 14.16
CA GLU A 49 -45.21 6.91 15.03
C GLU A 49 -46.18 6.08 14.19
N PHE A 50 -46.40 4.82 14.56
CA PHE A 50 -47.35 3.93 13.88
C PHE A 50 -48.33 3.28 14.86
N LEU A 51 -49.42 2.74 14.33
CA LEU A 51 -50.37 1.94 15.09
C LEU A 51 -50.11 0.46 14.80
N GLU A 52 -50.06 -0.37 15.84
CA GLU A 52 -50.05 -1.83 15.63
C GLU A 52 -51.32 -2.25 14.88
N PHE A 53 -51.17 -3.22 13.97
CA PHE A 53 -52.30 -3.80 13.27
C PHE A 53 -53.04 -4.74 14.22
N PRO A 54 -54.34 -4.52 14.50
CA PRO A 54 -55.09 -5.41 15.37
C PRO A 54 -55.36 -6.73 14.64
N SER A 55 -54.50 -7.71 14.88
CA SER A 55 -54.52 -9.03 14.25
C SER A 55 -55.31 -10.07 15.07
N LEU A 56 -55.42 -9.87 16.38
CA LEU A 56 -56.19 -10.73 17.28
C LEU A 56 -57.59 -10.15 17.53
N PRO A 57 -58.67 -10.95 17.42
CA PRO A 57 -60.02 -10.51 17.75
C PRO A 57 -60.16 -9.98 19.18
N SER A 58 -59.37 -10.50 20.13
CA SER A 58 -59.37 -10.06 21.53
C SER A 58 -58.78 -8.66 21.74
N LEU A 59 -57.96 -8.17 20.80
CA LEU A 59 -57.37 -6.83 20.84
C LEU A 59 -58.24 -5.79 20.14
N LEU A 60 -59.30 -6.20 19.45
CA LEU A 60 -60.25 -5.27 18.86
C LEU A 60 -61.15 -4.67 19.95
N PRO A 61 -61.39 -3.35 19.92
CA PRO A 61 -62.29 -2.71 20.88
C PRO A 61 -63.71 -3.24 20.69
N SER A 62 -64.36 -3.61 21.80
CA SER A 62 -65.76 -4.07 21.80
C SER A 62 -66.76 -2.96 21.45
N GLN A 63 -66.35 -1.70 21.53
CA GLN A 63 -67.15 -0.51 21.19
C GLN A 63 -66.29 0.55 20.48
N LEU A 64 -66.82 1.14 19.41
CA LEU A 64 -66.18 2.26 18.72
C LEU A 64 -66.36 3.53 19.58
N THR A 65 -65.26 4.08 20.09
CA THR A 65 -65.27 5.36 20.81
C THR A 65 -64.93 6.52 19.86
N PRO A 66 -65.56 7.70 20.00
CA PRO A 66 -65.21 8.89 19.23
C PRO A 66 -63.75 9.28 19.45
N SER A 67 -63.04 9.62 18.36
CA SER A 67 -61.59 9.82 18.27
C SER A 67 -60.97 10.86 19.22
N HIS A 68 -61.78 11.70 19.86
CA HIS A 68 -61.30 12.75 20.77
C HIS A 68 -61.06 12.26 22.21
N GLN A 69 -61.55 11.08 22.60
CA GLN A 69 -61.42 10.55 23.97
C GLN A 69 -60.42 9.40 24.12
N SER A 70 -60.09 8.68 23.04
CA SER A 70 -59.11 7.60 23.06
C SER A 70 -57.76 8.10 22.53
N ARG A 71 -56.80 8.33 23.45
CA ARG A 71 -55.39 8.36 23.07
C ARG A 71 -54.99 6.94 22.69
N ILE A 72 -55.21 6.56 21.44
CA ILE A 72 -54.69 5.29 20.93
C ILE A 72 -53.17 5.33 21.11
N SER A 73 -52.63 4.37 21.86
CA SER A 73 -51.20 4.25 22.09
C SER A 73 -50.52 4.02 20.76
N LYS A 74 -49.72 4.98 20.32
CA LYS A 74 -48.89 4.83 19.13
C LYS A 74 -47.56 4.22 19.52
N GLU A 75 -47.07 3.33 18.68
CA GLU A 75 -45.74 2.76 18.79
C GLU A 75 -44.72 3.56 18.00
N LYS A 76 -43.46 3.34 18.37
CA LYS A 76 -42.28 3.89 17.73
C LYS A 76 -41.31 2.72 17.49
N LEU A 77 -40.46 2.87 16.47
CA LEU A 77 -39.42 1.87 16.16
C LEU A 77 -38.49 1.62 17.36
N GLY A 78 -38.02 0.39 17.54
CA GLY A 78 -37.14 0.03 18.66
C GLY A 78 -37.85 0.07 20.02
N PHE A 79 -37.16 -0.41 21.05
CA PHE A 79 -37.71 -0.48 22.41
C PHE A 79 -37.12 0.61 23.31
N PHE A 80 -37.87 0.98 24.34
CA PHE A 80 -37.52 2.06 25.27
C PHE A 80 -37.15 1.51 26.64
N ILE A 81 -36.07 2.05 27.20
CA ILE A 81 -35.74 1.88 28.61
C ILE A 81 -35.99 3.20 29.32
N GLU A 82 -36.84 3.15 30.35
CA GLU A 82 -37.14 4.29 31.20
C GLU A 82 -35.93 4.61 32.09
N ASP A 83 -35.04 5.46 31.58
CA ASP A 83 -33.91 6.02 32.30
C ASP A 83 -33.80 7.54 32.08
N ASN A 84 -32.84 8.16 32.78
CA ASN A 84 -32.56 9.60 32.71
C ASN A 84 -31.68 10.01 31.50
N ARG A 85 -31.36 9.07 30.60
CA ARG A 85 -30.51 9.30 29.42
C ARG A 85 -31.38 9.54 28.19
N GLU A 86 -30.89 10.34 27.25
CA GLU A 86 -31.54 10.55 25.94
C GLU A 86 -30.59 10.06 24.84
N GLU A 87 -30.30 8.77 24.85
CA GLU A 87 -29.36 8.14 23.93
C GLU A 87 -30.06 7.17 22.97
N GLU A 88 -29.58 7.12 21.74
CA GLU A 88 -29.98 6.13 20.74
C GLU A 88 -28.85 5.11 20.61
N ILE A 89 -29.14 3.85 20.90
CA ILE A 89 -28.15 2.78 20.98
C ILE A 89 -28.52 1.69 19.99
N PHE A 90 -27.58 1.32 19.13
CA PHE A 90 -27.75 0.25 18.16
C PHE A 90 -27.17 -1.06 18.71
N ILE A 91 -27.97 -2.12 18.74
CA ILE A 91 -27.48 -3.47 19.02
C ILE A 91 -26.94 -4.04 17.71
N ILE A 92 -25.68 -4.48 17.73
CA ILE A 92 -24.90 -4.82 16.53
C ILE A 92 -24.15 -6.14 16.73
N PRO A 93 -23.74 -6.85 15.67
CA PRO A 93 -22.89 -8.02 15.81
C PRO A 93 -21.49 -7.59 16.28
N PRO A 94 -20.71 -8.49 16.89
CA PRO A 94 -19.34 -8.15 17.22
C PRO A 94 -18.51 -8.00 15.94
N ILE A 95 -17.86 -6.85 15.82
CA ILE A 95 -17.04 -6.43 14.68
C ILE A 95 -15.79 -5.72 15.20
N ASN A 96 -14.73 -5.67 14.39
CA ASN A 96 -13.49 -4.96 14.75
C ASN A 96 -13.74 -3.44 14.92
N ALA A 97 -12.86 -2.76 15.64
CA ALA A 97 -13.04 -1.34 15.99
C ALA A 97 -13.05 -0.42 14.76
N PHE A 98 -12.40 -0.82 13.66
CA PHE A 98 -12.40 -0.04 12.42
C PHE A 98 -13.76 -0.10 11.72
N SER A 99 -14.30 -1.30 11.47
CA SER A 99 -15.64 -1.49 10.87
C SER A 99 -16.71 -0.79 11.71
N LEU A 100 -16.54 -0.79 13.03
CA LEU A 100 -17.43 -0.11 13.96
C LEU A 100 -17.42 1.42 13.80
N SER A 101 -16.25 2.00 13.50
CA SER A 101 -16.11 3.45 13.29
C SER A 101 -16.99 3.99 12.15
N LEU A 102 -17.31 3.15 11.17
CA LEU A 102 -18.18 3.50 10.05
C LEU A 102 -19.63 3.71 10.48
N LEU A 103 -20.07 3.09 11.58
CA LEU A 103 -21.43 3.26 12.09
C LEU A 103 -21.69 4.66 12.65
N ARG A 104 -20.65 5.31 13.19
CA ARG A 104 -20.73 6.64 13.83
C ARG A 104 -21.92 6.77 14.80
N ALA A 105 -22.12 5.77 15.64
CA ALA A 105 -23.24 5.74 16.59
C ALA A 105 -22.86 5.01 17.89
N SER A 106 -23.61 5.28 18.96
CA SER A 106 -23.53 4.49 20.19
C SER A 106 -24.04 3.08 19.92
N TYR A 107 -23.38 2.08 20.51
CA TYR A 107 -23.65 0.69 20.21
C TYR A 107 -23.52 -0.21 21.44
N LEU A 108 -24.14 -1.38 21.34
CA LEU A 108 -23.96 -2.51 22.25
C LEU A 108 -23.84 -3.79 21.41
N PHE A 109 -22.92 -4.67 21.77
CA PHE A 109 -22.78 -5.93 21.05
C PHE A 109 -23.94 -6.88 21.38
N SER A 110 -24.52 -7.51 20.36
CA SER A 110 -25.67 -8.41 20.49
C SER A 110 -25.43 -9.56 21.47
N PRO A 111 -24.26 -10.23 21.51
CA PRO A 111 -24.04 -11.28 22.50
C PRO A 111 -24.03 -10.76 23.94
N VAL A 112 -23.56 -9.51 24.16
CA VAL A 112 -23.58 -8.86 25.48
C VAL A 112 -25.00 -8.52 25.89
N PHE A 113 -25.79 -7.97 24.97
CA PHE A 113 -27.21 -7.73 25.19
C PHE A 113 -27.94 -9.02 25.61
N TYR A 114 -27.73 -10.11 24.88
CA TYR A 114 -28.34 -11.40 25.19
C TYR A 114 -27.83 -12.00 26.50
N TYR A 115 -26.53 -11.93 26.77
CA TYR A 115 -25.95 -12.36 28.03
C TYR A 115 -26.65 -11.70 29.22
N TRP A 116 -26.76 -10.37 29.21
CA TRP A 116 -27.39 -9.64 30.31
C TRP A 116 -28.89 -9.87 30.41
N ASN A 117 -29.56 -10.10 29.29
CA ASN A 117 -30.98 -10.41 29.31
C ASN A 117 -31.29 -11.75 29.97
N PHE A 118 -30.38 -12.72 29.89
CA PHE A 118 -30.55 -14.09 30.39
C PHE A 118 -29.52 -14.49 31.46
N VAL A 119 -28.87 -13.52 32.10
CA VAL A 119 -27.76 -13.79 33.04
C VAL A 119 -28.18 -14.70 34.19
N ASP A 120 -29.40 -14.53 34.71
CA ASP A 120 -29.94 -15.35 35.82
C ASP A 120 -30.13 -16.82 35.43
N ASP A 121 -30.30 -17.12 34.13
CA ASP A 121 -30.32 -18.49 33.62
C ASP A 121 -28.90 -19.01 33.38
N ILE A 122 -28.04 -18.20 32.77
CA ILE A 122 -26.66 -18.56 32.42
C ILE A 122 -25.86 -18.94 33.67
N ILE A 123 -26.02 -18.24 34.79
CA ILE A 123 -25.33 -18.56 36.05
C ILE A 123 -25.66 -19.96 36.62
N LYS A 124 -26.69 -20.64 36.09
CA LYS A 124 -27.08 -21.99 36.51
C LYS A 124 -26.23 -23.09 35.86
N PHE A 125 -25.34 -22.77 34.92
CA PHE A 125 -24.42 -23.75 34.37
C PHE A 125 -23.49 -24.33 35.45
N ASP A 126 -23.24 -25.64 35.40
CA ASP A 126 -22.39 -26.34 36.37
C ASP A 126 -20.92 -25.86 36.35
N ASN A 127 -20.45 -25.35 35.20
CA ASN A 127 -19.10 -24.81 35.04
C ASN A 127 -19.13 -23.53 34.20
N LEU A 128 -18.99 -22.38 34.87
CA LEU A 128 -18.97 -21.06 34.26
C LEU A 128 -17.61 -20.67 33.65
N ASP A 129 -16.55 -21.45 33.87
CA ASP A 129 -15.23 -21.20 33.28
C ASP A 129 -15.22 -21.48 31.77
N LYS A 130 -16.18 -22.27 31.27
CA LYS A 130 -16.35 -22.53 29.84
C LYS A 130 -16.90 -21.29 29.13
N PRO A 131 -16.32 -20.89 27.98
CA PRO A 131 -16.88 -19.80 27.20
C PRO A 131 -18.31 -20.11 26.74
N LEU A 132 -19.14 -19.07 26.65
CA LEU A 132 -20.55 -19.15 26.25
C LEU A 132 -20.72 -18.83 24.77
N ILE A 133 -21.36 -19.74 24.04
CA ILE A 133 -21.80 -19.53 22.66
C ILE A 133 -23.28 -19.20 22.66
N ILE A 134 -23.68 -18.17 21.92
CA ILE A 134 -25.07 -17.74 21.80
C ILE A 134 -25.54 -17.98 20.36
N TYR A 135 -26.61 -18.75 20.19
CA TYR A 135 -27.34 -18.89 18.94
C TYR A 135 -28.69 -18.22 19.07
N SER A 136 -28.97 -17.24 18.20
CA SER A 136 -30.27 -16.62 18.07
C SER A 136 -30.92 -17.06 16.76
N PHE A 137 -32.10 -17.66 16.86
CA PHE A 137 -32.97 -17.93 15.72
C PHE A 137 -33.98 -16.80 15.51
N ASP A 138 -33.61 -15.56 15.85
CA ASP A 138 -34.40 -14.36 15.57
C ASP A 138 -33.57 -13.30 14.82
N ASP A 139 -32.26 -13.47 14.79
CA ASP A 139 -31.30 -12.57 14.17
C ASP A 139 -30.92 -13.03 12.76
N PHE A 140 -30.39 -12.11 11.96
CA PHE A 140 -29.67 -12.46 10.74
C PHE A 140 -28.65 -13.55 11.02
N THR A 141 -28.46 -14.46 10.07
CA THR A 141 -27.42 -15.48 10.20
C THR A 141 -26.11 -14.79 10.55
N PRO A 142 -25.40 -15.15 11.62
CA PRO A 142 -24.16 -14.48 11.95
C PRO A 142 -23.10 -14.76 10.87
N SER A 143 -22.31 -13.76 10.47
CA SER A 143 -21.12 -14.01 9.63
C SER A 143 -20.12 -14.89 10.38
N GLN A 144 -19.99 -14.66 11.69
CA GLN A 144 -19.02 -15.23 12.61
C GLN A 144 -19.65 -15.44 13.97
N ILE A 145 -19.24 -16.50 14.67
CA ILE A 145 -19.69 -16.80 16.04
C ILE A 145 -18.52 -16.54 16.97
N ILE A 146 -18.76 -15.74 18.01
CA ILE A 146 -17.74 -15.34 18.98
C ILE A 146 -18.18 -15.83 20.35
N PRO A 147 -17.45 -16.79 20.95
CA PRO A 147 -17.70 -17.21 22.31
C PRO A 147 -17.40 -16.06 23.29
N LEU A 148 -18.28 -15.86 24.27
CA LEU A 148 -18.04 -14.95 25.39
C LEU A 148 -17.22 -15.67 26.46
N THR A 149 -16.12 -15.05 26.86
CA THR A 149 -15.41 -15.46 28.08
C THR A 149 -15.84 -14.55 29.24
N PHE A 150 -15.41 -14.87 30.46
CA PHE A 150 -15.93 -14.24 31.65
C PHE A 150 -14.80 -13.84 32.61
N GLU A 151 -14.87 -12.63 33.14
CA GLU A 151 -13.96 -12.17 34.20
C GLU A 151 -14.74 -11.58 35.38
N SER A 152 -14.28 -11.89 36.60
CA SER A 152 -14.83 -11.25 37.80
C SER A 152 -14.41 -9.79 37.87
N HIS A 153 -15.35 -8.87 38.07
CA HIS A 153 -15.05 -7.44 38.20
C HIS A 153 -15.51 -6.91 39.57
N PRO A 154 -14.71 -6.10 40.29
CA PRO A 154 -15.02 -5.67 41.66
C PRO A 154 -16.35 -4.92 41.83
N LYS A 155 -16.85 -4.31 40.76
CA LYS A 155 -18.09 -3.52 40.76
C LYS A 155 -19.33 -4.30 40.28
N SER A 156 -19.20 -5.61 40.03
CA SER A 156 -20.30 -6.44 39.52
C SER A 156 -20.50 -7.69 40.36
N ASN A 157 -21.77 -8.02 40.61
CA ASN A 157 -22.15 -9.29 41.26
C ASN A 157 -22.17 -10.47 40.26
N TYR A 158 -22.16 -10.17 38.96
CA TYR A 158 -22.12 -11.14 37.88
C TYR A 158 -20.76 -11.07 37.16
N PRO A 159 -20.27 -12.17 36.56
CA PRO A 159 -19.09 -12.11 35.73
C PRO A 159 -19.31 -11.18 34.53
N ILE A 160 -18.29 -10.40 34.17
CA ILE A 160 -18.37 -9.50 33.03
C ILE A 160 -18.07 -10.29 31.74
N PRO A 161 -18.91 -10.21 30.71
CA PRO A 161 -18.64 -10.87 29.44
C PRO A 161 -17.48 -10.17 28.72
N ILE A 162 -16.53 -10.97 28.23
CA ILE A 162 -15.36 -10.52 27.48
C ILE A 162 -15.50 -10.99 26.03
N ILE A 163 -15.37 -10.03 25.11
CA ILE A 163 -15.44 -10.26 23.67
C ILE A 163 -14.03 -10.34 23.10
N ASP A 164 -13.76 -11.36 22.27
CA ASP A 164 -12.52 -11.51 21.53
C ASP A 164 -12.77 -11.62 20.01
N THR A 165 -12.46 -10.55 19.28
CA THR A 165 -12.59 -10.48 17.82
C THR A 165 -11.29 -10.81 17.07
N ARG A 166 -10.21 -11.20 17.77
CA ARG A 166 -8.86 -11.30 17.16
C ARG A 166 -8.66 -12.57 16.35
N ASN A 167 -9.26 -13.69 16.76
CA ASN A 167 -8.99 -15.02 16.19
C ASN A 167 -10.27 -15.72 15.73
N LEU A 168 -10.99 -15.08 14.80
CA LEU A 168 -12.31 -15.53 14.35
C LEU A 168 -12.28 -16.88 13.61
N ASP A 169 -11.18 -17.19 12.93
CA ASP A 169 -11.02 -18.44 12.17
C ASP A 169 -11.02 -19.68 13.08
N ASN A 170 -10.63 -19.53 14.34
CA ASN A 170 -10.65 -20.63 15.32
C ASN A 170 -12.08 -21.11 15.63
N TYR A 171 -13.10 -20.33 15.29
CA TYR A 171 -14.49 -20.59 15.63
C TYR A 171 -15.34 -21.02 14.43
N GLN A 172 -14.74 -21.23 13.25
CA GLN A 172 -15.47 -21.63 12.04
C GLN A 172 -16.26 -22.94 12.22
N SER A 173 -15.74 -23.88 13.02
CA SER A 173 -16.43 -25.15 13.31
C SER A 173 -17.74 -25.00 14.10
N LEU A 174 -18.00 -23.82 14.68
CA LEU A 174 -19.23 -23.52 15.38
C LEU A 174 -20.31 -22.98 14.43
N LYS A 175 -19.96 -22.64 13.18
CA LYS A 175 -20.91 -22.05 12.25
C LYS A 175 -21.92 -23.07 11.74
N LEU A 176 -23.19 -22.70 11.79
CA LEU A 176 -24.26 -23.48 11.20
C LEU A 176 -24.31 -23.27 9.69
N SER A 177 -24.56 -24.32 8.92
CA SER A 177 -24.51 -24.33 7.46
C SER A 177 -25.71 -23.66 6.75
N PHE A 178 -26.67 -23.14 7.51
CA PHE A 178 -27.92 -22.57 6.98
C PHE A 178 -27.99 -21.06 7.14
N MET A 179 -28.87 -20.45 6.33
CA MET A 179 -29.24 -19.04 6.44
C MET A 179 -30.60 -18.91 7.14
N TYR A 180 -30.64 -18.30 8.32
CA TYR A 180 -31.83 -18.06 9.12
C TYR A 180 -32.90 -17.28 8.36
N GLU A 181 -32.51 -16.18 7.72
CA GLU A 181 -33.43 -15.32 6.95
C GLU A 181 -34.22 -16.13 5.91
N GLU A 182 -33.55 -16.99 5.14
CA GLU A 182 -34.20 -17.86 4.15
C GLU A 182 -35.13 -18.89 4.80
N ARG A 183 -34.75 -19.44 5.96
CA ARG A 183 -35.57 -20.41 6.69
C ARG A 183 -36.81 -19.75 7.26
N CYS A 184 -36.68 -18.56 7.82
CA CYS A 184 -37.81 -17.76 8.29
C CYS A 184 -38.79 -17.49 7.14
N ASP A 185 -38.31 -17.09 5.97
CA ASP A 185 -39.15 -16.87 4.79
C ASP A 185 -39.84 -18.15 4.29
N ARG A 186 -39.15 -19.30 4.35
CA ARG A 186 -39.74 -20.62 4.05
C ARG A 186 -40.83 -20.99 5.05
N ILE A 187 -40.60 -20.81 6.36
CA ILE A 187 -41.59 -21.06 7.41
C ILE A 187 -42.85 -20.23 7.15
N LEU A 188 -42.71 -18.92 6.94
CA LEU A 188 -43.83 -18.02 6.65
C LEU A 188 -44.56 -18.41 5.36
N SER A 189 -43.80 -18.81 4.33
CA SER A 189 -44.34 -19.29 3.06
C SER A 189 -45.19 -20.55 3.24
N THR A 190 -44.72 -21.54 4.00
CA THR A 190 -45.47 -22.78 4.24
C THR A 190 -46.71 -22.54 5.11
N ILE A 191 -46.62 -21.65 6.10
CA ILE A 191 -47.80 -21.23 6.88
C ILE A 191 -48.83 -20.57 5.96
N ALA A 192 -48.40 -19.67 5.07
CA ALA A 192 -49.28 -19.00 4.11
C ALA A 192 -49.97 -19.99 3.15
N GLU A 193 -49.22 -20.94 2.58
CA GLU A 193 -49.76 -21.97 1.69
C GLU A 193 -50.84 -22.80 2.38
N ASN A 194 -50.57 -23.28 3.60
CA ASN A 194 -51.53 -24.07 4.37
C ASN A 194 -52.82 -23.30 4.68
N ILE A 195 -52.72 -21.99 4.94
CA ILE A 195 -53.88 -21.14 5.21
C ILE A 195 -54.69 -20.90 3.94
N LEU A 196 -54.03 -20.60 2.81
CA LEU A 196 -54.70 -20.40 1.53
C LEU A 196 -55.42 -21.67 1.07
N GLU A 197 -54.79 -22.83 1.21
CA GLU A 197 -55.40 -24.13 0.89
C GLU A 197 -56.67 -24.36 1.73
N LYS A 198 -56.58 -24.17 3.06
CA LYS A 198 -57.71 -24.36 3.98
C LYS A 198 -58.84 -23.36 3.76
N LEU A 199 -58.52 -22.13 3.40
CA LEU A 199 -59.51 -21.10 3.04
C LEU A 199 -60.00 -21.21 1.58
N LYS A 200 -59.44 -22.12 0.78
CA LYS A 200 -59.72 -22.30 -0.65
C LYS A 200 -59.51 -21.02 -1.46
N LEU A 201 -58.44 -20.29 -1.16
CA LEU A 201 -58.04 -19.07 -1.86
C LEU A 201 -56.97 -19.37 -2.91
N ASP A 202 -56.78 -18.44 -3.84
CA ASP A 202 -55.78 -18.58 -4.90
C ASP A 202 -54.35 -18.55 -4.32
N ILE A 203 -53.52 -19.50 -4.75
CA ILE A 203 -52.11 -19.63 -4.37
C ILE A 203 -51.28 -18.42 -4.78
N THR A 204 -51.72 -17.66 -5.79
CA THR A 204 -51.06 -16.41 -6.22
C THR A 204 -50.99 -15.36 -5.10
N LEU A 205 -51.89 -15.43 -4.11
CA LEU A 205 -51.93 -14.54 -2.95
C LEU A 205 -50.89 -14.86 -1.87
N LYS A 206 -50.12 -15.93 -2.03
CA LYS A 206 -49.09 -16.37 -1.07
C LYS A 206 -48.17 -15.23 -0.65
N THR A 207 -47.63 -14.50 -1.63
CA THR A 207 -46.68 -13.41 -1.39
C THR A 207 -47.27 -12.29 -0.53
N ASP A 208 -48.53 -11.93 -0.76
CA ASP A 208 -49.20 -10.87 -0.02
C ASP A 208 -49.54 -11.31 1.41
N LEU A 209 -49.88 -12.58 1.59
CA LEU A 209 -50.09 -13.17 2.92
C LEU A 209 -48.78 -13.26 3.73
N VAL A 210 -47.66 -13.60 3.09
CA VAL A 210 -46.34 -13.58 3.73
C VAL A 210 -45.97 -12.16 4.18
N LYS A 211 -46.16 -11.15 3.32
CA LYS A 211 -45.94 -9.74 3.70
C LYS A 211 -46.84 -9.32 4.87
N TYR A 212 -48.09 -9.78 4.87
CA TYR A 212 -49.01 -9.53 5.98
C TYR A 212 -48.48 -10.15 7.29
N PHE A 213 -48.01 -11.40 7.28
CA PHE A 213 -47.42 -12.04 8.46
C PHE A 213 -46.14 -11.36 8.96
N GLN A 214 -45.28 -10.90 8.06
CA GLN A 214 -44.11 -10.09 8.40
C GLN A 214 -44.54 -8.78 9.06
N LYS A 215 -45.51 -8.08 8.47
CA LYS A 215 -46.02 -6.79 8.95
C LYS A 215 -46.59 -6.84 10.37
N ILE A 216 -47.29 -7.93 10.72
CA ILE A 216 -47.85 -8.11 12.07
C ILE A 216 -46.91 -8.82 13.03
N ASN A 217 -45.71 -9.22 12.57
CA ASN A 217 -44.79 -10.09 13.29
C ASN A 217 -45.51 -11.31 13.91
N ILE A 218 -45.94 -12.23 13.04
CA ILE A 218 -46.77 -13.38 13.43
C ILE A 218 -46.18 -14.21 14.59
N PHE A 219 -44.85 -14.26 14.72
CA PHE A 219 -44.19 -15.01 15.79
C PHE A 219 -44.36 -14.36 17.17
N LYS A 220 -44.31 -13.01 17.26
CA LYS A 220 -44.67 -12.28 18.49
C LYS A 220 -46.10 -12.61 18.94
N ILE A 221 -47.03 -12.68 17.99
CA ILE A 221 -48.43 -13.04 18.25
C ILE A 221 -48.54 -14.47 18.76
N ILE A 222 -47.92 -15.44 18.09
CA ILE A 222 -47.93 -16.85 18.49
C ILE A 222 -47.40 -17.01 19.93
N ASN A 223 -46.32 -16.32 20.29
CA ASN A 223 -45.73 -16.41 21.62
C ASN A 223 -46.56 -15.73 22.70
N SER A 224 -47.23 -14.62 22.38
CA SER A 224 -48.09 -13.90 23.34
C SER A 224 -49.25 -14.75 23.87
N GLN A 225 -49.67 -15.78 23.12
CA GLN A 225 -50.73 -16.71 23.49
C GLN A 225 -50.17 -17.83 24.38
N GLN A 226 -49.72 -17.45 25.59
CA GLN A 226 -48.93 -18.29 26.49
C GLN A 226 -49.69 -19.42 27.20
N ASP A 227 -51.02 -19.49 27.10
CA ASP A 227 -51.76 -20.57 27.74
C ASP A 227 -51.47 -21.91 27.03
N LYS A 228 -50.75 -22.79 27.75
CA LYS A 228 -50.35 -24.13 27.28
C LYS A 228 -51.56 -25.00 26.89
N ASN A 229 -52.76 -24.66 27.35
CA ASN A 229 -53.99 -25.39 27.04
C ASN A 229 -54.64 -24.96 25.72
N ILE A 230 -54.17 -23.88 25.09
CA ILE A 230 -54.70 -23.39 23.81
C ILE A 230 -54.01 -24.11 22.65
N THR A 231 -54.74 -25.01 22.00
CA THR A 231 -54.29 -25.73 20.79
C THR A 231 -54.40 -24.89 19.52
N SER A 232 -55.33 -23.93 19.50
CA SER A 232 -55.50 -22.99 18.39
C SER A 232 -56.09 -21.67 18.86
N PHE A 233 -55.73 -20.57 18.19
CA PHE A 233 -56.23 -19.24 18.50
C PHE A 233 -56.68 -18.51 17.23
N PRO A 234 -57.69 -17.62 17.32
CA PRO A 234 -58.20 -16.92 16.15
C PRO A 234 -57.29 -15.75 15.75
N ILE A 235 -57.10 -15.59 14.45
CA ILE A 235 -56.41 -14.47 13.81
C ILE A 235 -57.29 -13.88 12.70
N ILE A 236 -57.23 -12.56 12.55
CA ILE A 236 -57.85 -11.82 11.45
C ILE A 236 -56.76 -11.55 10.42
N ILE A 237 -56.98 -11.98 9.19
CA ILE A 237 -56.05 -11.82 8.07
C ILE A 237 -56.63 -10.80 7.10
N TYR A 238 -55.87 -9.76 6.77
CA TYR A 238 -56.25 -8.78 5.76
C TYR A 238 -55.53 -9.07 4.44
N LEU A 239 -56.28 -9.42 3.40
CA LEU A 239 -55.76 -9.84 2.11
C LEU A 239 -56.70 -9.40 0.98
N GLY A 240 -56.18 -8.74 -0.07
CA GLY A 240 -56.96 -8.31 -1.23
C GLY A 240 -58.20 -7.49 -0.86
N GLU A 241 -58.03 -6.52 0.06
CA GLU A 241 -59.09 -5.66 0.62
C GLU A 241 -60.17 -6.37 1.45
N LYS A 242 -60.00 -7.65 1.76
CA LYS A 242 -60.95 -8.45 2.55
C LYS A 242 -60.32 -8.93 3.86
N PHE A 243 -61.17 -9.09 4.86
CA PHE A 243 -60.80 -9.70 6.14
C PHE A 243 -61.25 -11.15 6.19
N TYR A 244 -60.34 -12.03 6.58
CA TYR A 244 -60.58 -13.46 6.76
C TYR A 244 -60.36 -13.81 8.23
N HIS A 245 -61.25 -14.62 8.79
CA HIS A 245 -61.08 -15.17 10.12
C HIS A 245 -60.50 -16.58 10.01
N TYR A 246 -59.39 -16.85 10.69
CA TYR A 246 -58.71 -18.14 10.65
C TYR A 246 -58.27 -18.56 12.05
N HIS A 247 -58.29 -19.87 12.35
CA HIS A 247 -57.76 -20.40 13.59
C HIS A 247 -56.38 -21.02 13.35
N LEU A 248 -55.34 -20.36 13.86
CA LEU A 248 -53.97 -20.86 13.78
C LEU A 248 -53.81 -22.05 14.73
N ASN A 249 -53.43 -23.21 14.18
CA ASN A 249 -53.14 -24.41 14.97
C ASN A 249 -51.67 -24.41 15.38
N ARG A 250 -51.43 -24.48 16.69
CA ARG A 250 -50.09 -24.41 17.28
C ARG A 250 -49.21 -25.61 16.90
N GLU A 251 -49.78 -26.81 16.84
CA GLU A 251 -49.03 -28.03 16.50
C GLU A 251 -48.68 -28.12 15.01
N GLU A 252 -49.51 -27.55 14.14
CA GLU A 252 -49.18 -27.46 12.71
C GLU A 252 -48.00 -26.50 12.48
N ILE A 253 -48.05 -25.31 13.11
CA ILE A 253 -46.96 -24.33 13.05
C ILE A 253 -45.68 -24.94 13.60
N ARG A 254 -45.76 -25.65 14.73
CA ARG A 254 -44.64 -26.38 15.31
C ARG A 254 -43.98 -27.31 14.30
N LYS A 255 -44.77 -28.13 13.62
CA LYS A 255 -44.26 -29.11 12.66
C LYS A 255 -43.55 -28.43 11.49
N ILE A 256 -44.08 -27.31 10.99
CA ILE A 256 -43.45 -26.52 9.93
C ILE A 256 -42.10 -26.00 10.40
N ILE A 257 -42.06 -25.39 11.59
CA ILE A 257 -40.84 -24.80 12.16
C ILE A 257 -39.76 -25.87 12.39
N SER A 258 -40.12 -27.03 12.96
CA SER A 258 -39.16 -28.09 13.27
C SER A 258 -38.58 -28.79 12.04
N GLN A 259 -39.28 -28.73 10.91
CA GLN A 259 -38.80 -29.25 9.63
C GLN A 259 -37.78 -28.32 8.96
N GLU A 260 -37.91 -27.01 9.19
CA GLU A 260 -37.03 -26.01 8.57
C GLU A 260 -35.78 -25.73 9.40
N LEU A 261 -35.85 -25.74 10.73
CA LEU A 261 -34.67 -25.46 11.56
C LEU A 261 -33.69 -26.64 11.59
N PRO A 262 -32.37 -26.40 11.53
CA PRO A 262 -31.35 -27.46 11.50
C PRO A 262 -30.98 -27.93 12.91
N LEU A 263 -31.98 -28.42 13.63
CA LEU A 263 -31.83 -28.90 15.01
C LEU A 263 -30.84 -30.07 15.10
N GLN A 264 -30.76 -30.92 14.07
CA GLN A 264 -29.81 -32.02 14.02
C GLN A 264 -28.36 -31.54 13.92
N GLU A 265 -28.11 -30.53 13.10
CA GLU A 265 -26.77 -29.95 12.95
C GLU A 265 -26.35 -29.23 14.22
N LEU A 266 -27.25 -28.44 14.81
CA LEU A 266 -27.02 -27.77 16.08
C LEU A 266 -26.69 -28.77 17.19
N ASN A 267 -27.46 -29.87 17.32
CA ASN A 267 -27.18 -30.93 18.28
C ASN A 267 -25.79 -31.51 18.08
N LYS A 268 -25.40 -31.80 16.85
CA LYS A 268 -24.08 -32.33 16.53
C LYS A 268 -22.95 -31.37 16.94
N ILE A 269 -23.07 -30.07 16.62
CA ILE A 269 -22.09 -29.05 17.00
C ILE A 269 -21.95 -28.97 18.53
N ILE A 270 -23.08 -28.99 19.24
CA ILE A 270 -23.12 -28.97 20.70
C ILE A 270 -22.44 -30.23 21.28
N GLU A 271 -22.73 -31.41 20.74
CA GLU A 271 -22.14 -32.68 21.17
C GLU A 271 -20.62 -32.70 20.94
N ASP A 272 -20.17 -32.33 19.75
CA ASP A 272 -18.75 -32.30 19.35
C ASP A 272 -17.92 -31.32 20.20
N ASN A 273 -18.57 -30.34 20.85
CA ASN A 273 -17.90 -29.28 21.62
C ASN A 273 -18.34 -29.18 23.09
N ARG A 274 -19.03 -30.20 23.61
CA ARG A 274 -19.61 -30.21 24.96
C ARG A 274 -18.61 -29.94 26.09
N ASP A 275 -17.37 -30.38 25.91
CA ASP A 275 -16.32 -30.19 26.92
C ASP A 275 -15.68 -28.80 26.88
N LYS A 276 -15.87 -28.05 25.79
CA LYS A 276 -15.21 -26.76 25.57
C LYS A 276 -16.12 -25.57 25.86
N TYR A 277 -17.41 -25.65 25.53
CA TYR A 277 -18.32 -24.51 25.56
C TYR A 277 -19.63 -24.80 26.28
N ASN A 278 -20.23 -23.74 26.82
CA ASN A 278 -21.64 -23.68 27.19
C ASN A 278 -22.43 -23.03 26.04
N PHE A 279 -23.70 -23.38 25.89
CA PHE A 279 -24.54 -22.91 24.78
C PHE A 279 -25.82 -22.28 25.30
N LEU A 280 -26.12 -21.08 24.81
CA LEU A 280 -27.40 -20.43 24.97
C LEU A 280 -28.11 -20.42 23.62
N VAL A 281 -29.30 -21.01 23.56
CA VAL A 281 -30.13 -21.02 22.36
C VAL A 281 -31.35 -20.15 22.61
N ILE A 282 -31.48 -19.09 21.80
CA ILE A 282 -32.51 -18.07 21.89
C ILE A 282 -33.43 -18.23 20.69
N SER A 283 -34.73 -18.20 20.93
CA SER A 283 -35.71 -18.29 19.86
C SER A 283 -37.06 -17.70 20.23
N SER A 284 -37.67 -17.01 19.27
CA SER A 284 -39.09 -16.68 19.25
C SER A 284 -39.98 -17.88 18.92
N TYR A 285 -39.47 -19.11 18.90
CA TYR A 285 -40.26 -20.32 18.65
C TYR A 285 -40.33 -21.19 19.92
N ASP A 286 -41.25 -20.87 20.83
CA ASP A 286 -41.47 -21.63 22.08
C ASP A 286 -41.52 -23.16 21.86
N LEU A 287 -42.13 -23.56 20.75
CA LEU A 287 -42.39 -24.95 20.38
C LEU A 287 -41.13 -25.80 20.11
N ILE A 288 -39.99 -25.16 19.87
CA ILE A 288 -38.69 -25.82 19.64
C ILE A 288 -38.02 -26.16 20.96
N LEU A 289 -38.04 -25.20 21.90
CA LEU A 289 -37.33 -25.27 23.18
C LEU A 289 -37.92 -26.36 24.10
N VAL A 290 -39.22 -26.66 23.96
CA VAL A 290 -39.93 -27.62 24.84
C VAL A 290 -39.65 -29.10 24.50
N ASN A 291 -39.24 -29.44 23.27
CA ASN A 291 -39.09 -30.84 22.84
C ASN A 291 -37.66 -31.26 22.47
N THR A 292 -36.70 -30.35 22.48
CA THR A 292 -35.29 -30.71 22.29
C THR A 292 -34.64 -30.94 23.65
N SER A 293 -34.36 -32.21 23.95
CA SER A 293 -33.59 -32.56 25.15
C SER A 293 -32.12 -32.31 24.89
N PHE A 294 -31.70 -31.06 25.10
CA PHE A 294 -30.29 -30.74 25.07
C PHE A 294 -29.57 -31.25 26.33
N SER A 295 -28.26 -31.39 26.21
CA SER A 295 -27.36 -31.71 27.31
C SER A 295 -27.30 -30.59 28.37
N SER A 296 -26.78 -30.89 29.57
CA SER A 296 -26.72 -29.95 30.70
C SER A 296 -25.92 -28.66 30.45
N ASN A 297 -25.08 -28.64 29.41
CA ASN A 297 -24.29 -27.48 28.97
C ASN A 297 -25.04 -26.60 27.95
N VAL A 298 -26.36 -26.79 27.80
CA VAL A 298 -27.22 -25.97 26.95
C VAL A 298 -28.38 -25.42 27.76
N ILE A 299 -28.61 -24.12 27.60
CA ILE A 299 -29.81 -23.46 28.11
C ILE A 299 -30.58 -22.92 26.91
N SER A 300 -31.89 -23.18 26.91
CA SER A 300 -32.81 -22.78 25.87
C SER A 300 -33.78 -21.75 26.44
N VAL A 301 -33.72 -20.52 25.93
CA VAL A 301 -34.52 -19.39 26.42
C VAL A 301 -35.40 -18.83 25.31
N LYS A 302 -36.50 -18.20 25.73
CA LYS A 302 -37.42 -17.49 24.85
C LYS A 302 -37.04 -16.04 24.77
N THR A 303 -37.37 -15.44 23.63
CA THR A 303 -37.33 -13.99 23.42
C THR A 303 -38.56 -13.34 24.06
N ASP A 304 -38.72 -13.43 25.39
CA ASP A 304 -39.77 -12.74 26.16
C ASP A 304 -39.21 -11.45 26.81
N ASP A 305 -40.11 -10.52 27.20
CA ASP A 305 -39.83 -9.15 27.66
C ASP A 305 -38.49 -8.98 28.41
N PHE A 306 -37.67 -8.05 27.89
CA PHE A 306 -36.28 -7.72 28.22
C PHE A 306 -36.03 -7.20 29.66
N ARG A 307 -36.53 -7.92 30.66
CA ARG A 307 -36.63 -7.43 32.05
C ARG A 307 -35.27 -7.33 32.72
N LYS A 308 -34.44 -8.36 32.64
CA LYS A 308 -33.16 -8.37 33.36
C LYS A 308 -32.17 -7.37 32.77
N PHE A 309 -32.13 -7.23 31.44
CA PHE A 309 -31.30 -6.23 30.79
C PHE A 309 -31.66 -4.81 31.25
N LYS A 310 -32.96 -4.49 31.41
CA LYS A 310 -33.40 -3.18 31.93
C LYS A 310 -32.81 -2.87 33.31
N GLU A 311 -32.77 -3.86 34.20
CA GLU A 311 -32.18 -3.71 35.54
C GLU A 311 -30.67 -3.46 35.46
N ILE A 312 -29.94 -4.28 34.69
CA ILE A 312 -28.49 -4.15 34.51
C ILE A 312 -28.11 -2.81 33.85
N TRP A 313 -28.88 -2.37 32.85
CA TRP A 313 -28.65 -1.10 32.16
C TRP A 313 -28.73 0.10 33.11
N LEU A 314 -29.64 0.06 34.09
CA LEU A 314 -29.74 1.11 35.11
C LEU A 314 -28.53 1.12 36.05
N GLU A 315 -27.88 -0.03 36.28
CA GLU A 315 -26.65 -0.12 37.09
C GLU A 315 -25.42 0.46 36.39
N GLU A 316 -25.37 0.49 35.04
CA GLU A 316 -24.28 1.11 34.26
C GLU A 316 -23.98 2.55 34.69
N SER A 317 -25.03 3.31 35.03
CA SER A 317 -24.92 4.69 35.53
C SER A 317 -24.08 4.84 36.80
N LYS A 318 -23.77 3.73 37.49
CA LYS A 318 -22.92 3.64 38.69
C LYS A 318 -21.52 3.09 38.38
N GLU A 319 -21.02 3.32 37.16
CA GLU A 319 -19.71 2.84 36.67
C GLU A 319 -19.61 1.30 36.58
N PHE A 320 -20.73 0.63 36.34
CA PHE A 320 -20.78 -0.81 36.07
C PHE A 320 -20.38 -1.08 34.61
N PRO A 321 -19.31 -1.84 34.32
CA PRO A 321 -18.93 -2.16 32.95
C PRO A 321 -19.82 -3.27 32.39
N LEU A 322 -20.54 -3.03 31.29
CA LEU A 322 -21.38 -4.08 30.69
C LEU A 322 -20.56 -5.17 29.99
N TYR A 323 -19.34 -4.86 29.54
CA TYR A 323 -18.47 -5.83 28.89
C TYR A 323 -17.00 -5.40 28.94
N GLY A 324 -16.12 -6.37 28.73
CA GLY A 324 -14.73 -6.16 28.32
C GLY A 324 -14.53 -6.56 26.86
N GLN A 325 -13.59 -5.92 26.20
CA GLN A 325 -13.21 -6.26 24.83
C GLN A 325 -11.69 -6.41 24.75
N HIS A 326 -11.22 -7.50 24.16
CA HIS A 326 -9.83 -7.58 23.71
C HIS A 326 -9.61 -6.54 22.63
N LEU A 327 -8.65 -5.64 22.87
CA LEU A 327 -8.26 -4.65 21.87
C LEU A 327 -7.72 -5.37 20.64
N ASP A 328 -8.06 -4.84 19.46
CA ASP A 328 -7.64 -5.45 18.20
C ASP A 328 -6.12 -5.65 18.17
N LYS A 329 -5.68 -6.82 17.69
CA LYS A 329 -4.26 -7.14 17.52
C LYS A 329 -3.70 -6.28 16.40
N ILE A 330 -2.82 -5.35 16.74
CA ILE A 330 -2.13 -4.51 15.75
C ILE A 330 -0.71 -5.03 15.57
N SER A 331 -0.35 -5.28 14.33
CA SER A 331 1.04 -5.47 13.93
C SER A 331 1.43 -4.38 12.95
N PHE A 332 2.66 -3.88 13.03
CA PHE A 332 3.22 -2.99 12.02
C PHE A 332 4.56 -3.51 11.52
N PHE A 333 4.93 -3.07 10.31
CA PHE A 333 6.08 -3.60 9.59
C PHE A 333 7.14 -2.52 9.48
N VAL A 334 8.35 -2.86 9.90
CA VAL A 334 9.53 -1.98 9.79
C VAL A 334 10.57 -2.69 8.94
N ALA A 335 11.24 -1.97 8.05
CA ALA A 335 12.29 -2.53 7.21
C ALA A 335 13.38 -3.19 8.08
N GLY A 336 13.59 -4.49 7.89
CA GLY A 336 14.62 -5.24 8.62
C GLY A 336 16.03 -4.88 8.17
N ARG A 337 17.02 -5.15 9.03
CA ARG A 337 18.46 -5.03 8.70
C ARG A 337 18.90 -6.05 7.64
N GLU A 338 18.23 -7.19 7.56
CA GLU A 338 18.42 -8.18 6.50
C GLU A 338 17.61 -7.79 5.26
N LYS A 339 18.31 -7.56 4.13
CA LYS A 339 17.70 -7.21 2.84
C LYS A 339 16.61 -8.25 2.49
N ASN A 340 15.36 -7.80 2.33
CA ASN A 340 14.15 -8.56 1.93
C ASN A 340 13.28 -9.17 3.04
N LYS A 341 13.43 -8.80 4.31
CA LYS A 341 12.43 -9.13 5.34
C LYS A 341 11.99 -7.89 6.11
N ASP A 342 10.71 -7.57 6.01
CA ASP A 342 10.09 -6.65 6.95
C ASP A 342 9.94 -7.35 8.30
N ASN A 343 10.37 -6.68 9.37
CA ASN A 343 10.17 -7.16 10.72
C ASN A 343 8.75 -6.79 11.15
N GLU A 344 7.92 -7.80 11.41
CA GLU A 344 6.61 -7.61 12.01
C GLU A 344 6.76 -7.35 13.52
N ILE A 345 6.19 -6.25 13.98
CA ILE A 345 6.13 -5.89 15.39
C ILE A 345 4.67 -5.97 15.82
N SER A 346 4.33 -7.02 16.56
CA SER A 346 3.02 -7.19 17.17
C SER A 346 2.96 -6.47 18.51
N LEU A 347 1.95 -5.62 18.69
CA LEU A 347 1.68 -4.99 19.98
C LEU A 347 1.17 -6.03 21.01
N PRO A 348 1.46 -5.83 22.31
CA PRO A 348 0.96 -6.69 23.37
C PRO A 348 -0.57 -6.66 23.45
N GLU A 349 -1.14 -7.81 23.77
CA GLU A 349 -2.57 -8.00 23.92
C GLU A 349 -3.07 -7.38 25.23
N LYS A 350 -4.20 -6.64 25.17
CA LYS A 350 -4.84 -6.03 26.34
C LYS A 350 -6.37 -6.13 26.25
N ILE A 351 -7.02 -6.18 27.41
CA ILE A 351 -8.47 -6.08 27.55
C ILE A 351 -8.79 -4.67 28.05
N CYS A 352 -9.78 -4.02 27.44
CA CYS A 352 -10.31 -2.76 27.91
C CYS A 352 -11.81 -2.92 28.19
N TYR A 353 -12.25 -2.47 29.36
CA TYR A 353 -13.66 -2.54 29.75
C TYR A 353 -14.41 -1.30 29.26
N GLN A 354 -15.69 -1.48 28.99
CA GLN A 354 -16.59 -0.38 28.65
C GLN A 354 -16.46 0.75 29.69
N GLY A 355 -16.25 1.98 29.22
CA GLY A 355 -16.09 3.18 30.08
C GLY A 355 -14.69 3.42 30.65
N GLN A 356 -13.70 2.55 30.39
CA GLN A 356 -12.30 2.80 30.76
C GLN A 356 -11.61 3.80 29.81
N LYS A 357 -10.51 4.41 30.30
CA LYS A 357 -9.67 5.37 29.56
C LYS A 357 -8.87 4.68 28.44
N GLU A 358 -8.39 5.50 27.52
CA GLU A 358 -7.53 5.09 26.40
C GLU A 358 -6.26 4.35 26.88
N GLU A 359 -5.95 3.22 26.24
CA GLU A 359 -4.75 2.44 26.49
C GLU A 359 -3.64 2.87 25.53
N LYS A 360 -2.49 3.31 26.06
CA LYS A 360 -1.29 3.59 25.28
C LYS A 360 -0.39 2.36 25.23
N ILE A 361 -0.02 1.94 24.03
CA ILE A 361 0.83 0.77 23.80
C ILE A 361 1.97 1.14 22.85
N TYR A 362 3.20 0.87 23.29
CA TYR A 362 4.41 1.16 22.52
C TYR A 362 4.84 -0.06 21.71
N GLY A 363 5.31 0.18 20.49
CA GLY A 363 5.93 -0.85 19.66
C GLY A 363 7.29 -1.26 20.22
N GLU A 364 7.53 -2.56 20.34
CA GLU A 364 8.72 -3.14 20.95
C GLU A 364 9.33 -4.22 20.04
N TYR A 365 10.65 -4.20 19.87
CA TYR A 365 11.38 -5.24 19.11
C TYR A 365 12.64 -5.69 19.86
N LYS A 366 13.11 -6.91 19.58
CA LYS A 366 14.39 -7.42 20.10
C LYS A 366 15.52 -7.08 19.13
N ASN A 367 16.59 -6.47 19.63
CA ASN A 367 17.80 -6.22 18.85
C ASN A 367 18.66 -7.49 18.73
N ASP A 368 19.78 -7.39 18.00
CA ASP A 368 20.73 -8.50 17.77
C ASP A 368 21.32 -9.08 19.09
N ASN A 369 21.29 -8.29 20.18
CA ASN A 369 21.72 -8.70 21.51
C ASN A 369 20.59 -9.27 22.37
N LEU A 370 19.41 -9.51 21.79
CA LEU A 370 18.17 -9.93 22.46
C LEU A 370 17.62 -8.92 23.48
N GLU A 371 18.10 -7.68 23.48
CA GLU A 371 17.58 -6.60 24.30
C GLU A 371 16.32 -6.02 23.65
N LEU A 372 15.36 -5.70 24.50
CA LEU A 372 14.07 -5.16 24.11
C LEU A 372 14.19 -3.64 23.92
N LYS A 373 13.89 -3.15 22.70
CA LYS A 373 13.97 -1.73 22.33
C LYS A 373 12.62 -1.21 21.85
N GLN A 374 12.38 0.07 22.14
CA GLN A 374 11.19 0.83 21.72
C GLN A 374 11.51 1.94 20.71
N GLU A 375 12.79 2.16 20.42
CA GLU A 375 13.27 3.27 19.59
C GLU A 375 13.59 2.80 18.17
N PHE A 376 13.02 3.50 17.20
CA PHE A 376 13.17 3.29 15.76
C PHE A 376 13.90 4.48 15.15
N THR A 377 14.64 4.26 14.06
CA THR A 377 15.34 5.33 13.33
C THR A 377 14.51 5.80 12.14
N MET A 378 14.32 7.11 12.01
CA MET A 378 13.67 7.75 10.88
C MET A 378 14.71 8.60 10.10
N PRO A 379 15.25 8.07 8.99
CA PRO A 379 16.33 8.72 8.24
C PRO A 379 15.85 9.74 7.19
N VAL A 380 14.54 9.91 7.04
CA VAL A 380 13.90 10.72 5.99
C VAL A 380 12.79 11.60 6.60
N PRO A 381 12.40 12.71 5.96
CA PRO A 381 11.38 13.63 6.50
C PRO A 381 9.97 13.02 6.53
N SER A 382 9.69 12.00 5.73
CA SER A 382 8.38 11.33 5.70
C SER A 382 8.54 9.83 5.45
N VAL A 383 7.75 9.01 6.13
CA VAL A 383 7.72 7.55 5.95
C VAL A 383 6.29 7.02 6.01
N TYR A 384 6.02 5.96 5.25
CA TYR A 384 4.77 5.19 5.37
C TYR A 384 5.02 3.96 6.24
N LEU A 385 4.20 3.77 7.27
CA LEU A 385 4.22 2.65 8.18
C LEU A 385 3.09 1.67 7.81
N PRO A 386 3.42 0.53 7.16
CA PRO A 386 2.44 -0.51 6.90
C PRO A 386 2.02 -1.17 8.22
N PHE A 387 0.73 -1.50 8.33
CA PHE A 387 0.19 -2.18 9.50
C PHE A 387 -0.94 -3.14 9.11
N THR A 388 -1.27 -4.04 10.03
CA THR A 388 -2.37 -4.99 9.98
C THR A 388 -3.17 -4.94 11.29
N ILE A 389 -4.47 -5.22 11.19
CA ILE A 389 -5.40 -5.34 12.31
C ILE A 389 -5.96 -6.76 12.29
N ASN A 390 -5.81 -7.51 13.38
CA ASN A 390 -6.21 -8.91 13.51
C ASN A 390 -5.68 -9.78 12.35
N GLY A 391 -4.47 -9.49 11.88
CA GLY A 391 -3.83 -10.18 10.74
C GLY A 391 -4.29 -9.72 9.35
N GLY A 392 -5.35 -8.90 9.25
CA GLY A 392 -5.86 -8.35 7.99
C GLY A 392 -5.21 -7.00 7.64
N SER A 393 -5.02 -6.75 6.33
CA SER A 393 -4.66 -5.39 5.85
C SER A 393 -5.90 -4.52 5.82
N LEU A 394 -5.75 -3.26 6.22
CA LEU A 394 -6.83 -2.28 6.13
C LEU A 394 -6.98 -1.82 4.67
N ILE A 395 -8.18 -1.90 4.10
CA ILE A 395 -8.47 -1.49 2.73
C ILE A 395 -9.50 -0.35 2.76
N ASP A 396 -9.25 0.67 1.95
CA ASP A 396 -10.22 1.73 1.67
C ASP A 396 -11.31 1.21 0.73
N GLU A 397 -12.56 1.24 1.17
CA GLU A 397 -13.69 0.65 0.41
C GLU A 397 -13.96 1.40 -0.91
N GLU A 398 -13.73 2.72 -0.98
CA GLU A 398 -13.98 3.52 -2.18
C GLU A 398 -12.90 3.32 -3.25
N THR A 399 -11.64 3.27 -2.81
CA THR A 399 -10.47 3.20 -3.73
C THR A 399 -9.92 1.79 -3.89
N SER A 400 -10.37 0.82 -3.08
CA SER A 400 -9.82 -0.54 -2.98
C SER A 400 -8.31 -0.60 -2.69
N LYS A 401 -7.73 0.48 -2.14
CA LYS A 401 -6.30 0.58 -1.81
C LYS A 401 -6.06 0.23 -0.36
N LYS A 402 -4.92 -0.41 -0.08
CA LYS A 402 -4.46 -0.63 1.30
C LYS A 402 -4.22 0.71 1.99
N LYS A 403 -4.57 0.86 3.27
CA LYS A 403 -4.23 2.04 4.09
C LYS A 403 -2.92 1.84 4.84
N MET A 404 -2.16 2.92 5.01
CA MET A 404 -0.92 2.98 5.77
C MET A 404 -0.88 4.26 6.60
N TYR A 405 -0.14 4.26 7.71
CA TYR A 405 0.10 5.50 8.45
C TYR A 405 1.24 6.27 7.79
N LYS A 406 0.99 7.49 7.32
CA LYS A 406 2.05 8.43 6.94
C LYS A 406 2.54 9.13 8.20
N ILE A 407 3.85 9.14 8.40
CA ILE A 407 4.53 9.82 9.50
C ILE A 407 5.40 10.90 8.89
N GLU A 408 5.17 12.15 9.27
CA GLU A 408 5.91 13.31 8.78
C GLU A 408 6.66 13.96 9.94
N ASN A 409 7.95 14.21 9.71
CA ASN A 409 8.81 14.91 10.65
C ASN A 409 8.89 16.40 10.28
N GLN A 410 8.03 17.20 10.89
CA GLN A 410 8.05 18.67 10.74
C GLN A 410 9.32 19.35 11.32
N TYR A 411 10.20 18.61 12.01
CA TYR A 411 11.45 19.09 12.59
C TYR A 411 12.70 18.51 11.90
N TYR A 412 12.56 18.00 10.66
CA TYR A 412 13.64 17.31 9.97
C TYR A 412 14.89 18.18 9.78
N ASP A 413 14.70 19.44 9.38
CA ASP A 413 15.79 20.39 9.12
C ASP A 413 16.54 20.84 10.38
N GLU A 414 16.03 20.52 11.58
CA GLU A 414 16.68 20.87 12.86
C GLU A 414 17.72 19.82 13.30
N ASN A 415 17.79 18.65 12.65
CA ASN A 415 18.69 17.57 13.04
C ASN A 415 19.90 17.45 12.09
N GLU A 416 21.10 17.74 12.59
CA GLU A 416 22.35 17.68 11.82
C GLU A 416 22.69 16.26 11.31
N ASP A 417 22.30 15.22 12.06
CA ASP A 417 22.70 13.82 11.80
C ASP A 417 21.76 13.04 10.84
N ASN A 418 20.69 13.66 10.32
CA ASN A 418 19.70 13.03 9.42
C ASN A 418 19.12 11.69 9.93
N ASN A 419 19.21 11.39 11.23
CA ASN A 419 18.75 10.13 11.83
C ASN A 419 18.01 10.43 13.14
N LEU A 420 16.70 10.68 13.05
CA LEU A 420 15.88 10.94 14.24
C LEU A 420 15.47 9.61 14.90
N LEU A 421 15.68 9.47 16.21
CA LEU A 421 15.12 8.37 17.00
C LEU A 421 13.67 8.69 17.38
N ILE A 422 12.77 7.75 17.13
CA ILE A 422 11.32 7.87 17.35
C ILE A 422 10.77 6.66 18.12
N LYS A 423 9.67 6.87 18.85
CA LYS A 423 8.87 5.85 19.51
C LYS A 423 7.50 5.81 18.88
N ILE A 424 7.07 4.61 18.46
CA ILE A 424 5.78 4.37 17.81
C ILE A 424 4.80 3.94 18.91
N CYS A 425 3.77 4.74 19.16
CA CYS A 425 2.74 4.49 20.15
C CYS A 425 1.36 4.39 19.49
N PHE A 426 0.64 3.32 19.77
CA PHE A 426 -0.77 3.20 19.41
C PHE A 426 -1.65 3.47 20.63
N ILE A 427 -2.63 4.35 20.45
CA ILE A 427 -3.66 4.67 21.45
C ILE A 427 -4.92 3.90 21.05
N LEU A 428 -5.34 3.00 21.93
CA LEU A 428 -6.42 2.05 21.69
C LEU A 428 -7.58 2.29 22.65
N GLN A 429 -8.80 2.18 22.15
CA GLN A 429 -10.02 2.28 22.94
C GLN A 429 -11.11 1.40 22.32
N PRO A 430 -11.94 0.72 23.13
CA PRO A 430 -13.12 0.00 22.63
C PRO A 430 -13.98 0.88 21.73
N GLY A 431 -14.23 0.41 20.52
CA GLY A 431 -15.05 1.07 19.52
C GLY A 431 -14.53 2.34 18.89
N LYS A 432 -13.26 2.67 19.05
CA LYS A 432 -12.60 3.71 18.26
C LYS A 432 -11.48 3.10 17.41
N PRO A 433 -11.24 3.63 16.20
CA PRO A 433 -10.12 3.20 15.41
C PRO A 433 -8.82 3.50 16.16
N PRO A 434 -7.79 2.64 16.03
CA PRO A 434 -6.51 2.87 16.69
C PRO A 434 -5.92 4.19 16.21
N LYS A 435 -5.38 5.00 17.13
CA LYS A 435 -4.69 6.24 16.78
C LYS A 435 -3.19 6.05 16.91
N LEU A 436 -2.43 6.41 15.88
CA LEU A 436 -0.98 6.46 15.96
C LEU A 436 -0.53 7.80 16.58
N GLU A 437 0.42 7.73 17.50
CA GLU A 437 1.16 8.86 18.07
C GLU A 437 2.65 8.51 17.98
N VAL A 438 3.43 9.33 17.26
CA VAL A 438 4.87 9.11 17.09
C VAL A 438 5.61 10.18 17.85
N ILE A 439 6.49 9.77 18.77
CA ILE A 439 7.19 10.67 19.69
C ILE A 439 8.69 10.62 19.39
N ASP A 440 9.33 11.77 19.20
CA ASP A 440 10.77 11.84 18.97
C ASP A 440 11.60 11.75 20.27
N GLN A 441 12.92 11.66 20.15
CA GLN A 441 13.85 11.63 21.29
C GLN A 441 13.80 12.87 22.20
N TYR A 442 13.20 13.96 21.74
CA TYR A 442 13.00 15.21 22.50
C TYR A 442 11.58 15.31 23.09
N ASN A 443 10.79 14.23 23.05
CA ASN A 443 9.39 14.15 23.50
C ASN A 443 8.43 15.07 22.71
N ARG A 444 8.73 15.38 21.45
CA ARG A 444 7.84 16.10 20.53
C ARG A 444 7.01 15.10 19.74
N ILE A 445 5.76 15.46 19.44
CA ILE A 445 4.84 14.61 18.67
C ILE A 445 5.00 14.93 17.18
N LEU A 446 5.32 13.92 16.38
CA LEU A 446 5.37 14.02 14.91
C LEU A 446 3.97 13.93 14.32
N ASN A 447 3.78 14.51 13.13
CA ASN A 447 2.51 14.41 12.43
C ASN A 447 2.30 12.98 11.92
N SER A 448 1.11 12.42 12.18
CA SER A 448 0.73 11.12 11.65
C SER A 448 -0.71 11.10 11.16
N SER A 449 -0.92 10.62 9.95
CA SER A 449 -2.23 10.51 9.29
C SER A 449 -2.43 9.11 8.70
N LEU A 450 -3.67 8.64 8.68
CA LEU A 450 -4.02 7.40 7.98
C LEU A 450 -4.36 7.74 6.53
N GLU A 451 -3.53 7.29 5.58
CA GLU A 451 -3.66 7.60 4.16
C GLU A 451 -3.75 6.31 3.33
N ASN A 452 -4.26 6.43 2.10
CA ASN A 452 -4.12 5.34 1.14
C ASN A 452 -2.64 5.11 0.89
N ALA A 453 -2.25 3.83 0.83
CA ALA A 453 -0.91 3.45 0.44
C ALA A 453 -0.58 4.21 -0.85
N PRO A 454 0.62 4.82 -0.93
CA PRO A 454 1.06 5.42 -2.17
C PRO A 454 0.89 4.36 -3.25
N GLU A 455 0.43 4.75 -4.44
CA GLU A 455 0.46 3.83 -5.57
C GLU A 455 1.90 3.35 -5.68
N LEU A 456 2.15 2.08 -5.36
CA LEU A 456 3.31 1.34 -5.82
C LEU A 456 3.16 1.14 -7.33
N ASN A 457 2.96 2.23 -8.06
CA ASN A 457 3.50 2.27 -9.39
C ASN A 457 5.02 2.38 -9.19
N ASN A 458 5.75 1.82 -10.13
CA ASN A 458 7.14 2.15 -10.37
C ASN A 458 8.13 1.21 -9.68
N LEU A 459 8.38 0.11 -10.38
CA LEU A 459 9.74 -0.26 -10.72
C LEU A 459 10.69 0.96 -10.64
N GLY A 460 11.74 0.86 -9.84
CA GLY A 460 12.62 1.96 -9.47
C GLY A 460 13.40 2.54 -10.65
N TYR A 461 13.81 3.79 -10.50
CA TYR A 461 14.71 4.50 -11.41
C TYR A 461 15.42 5.63 -10.63
N ILE A 462 16.49 6.19 -11.20
CA ILE A 462 17.15 7.37 -10.64
C ILE A 462 16.47 8.62 -11.21
N PRO A 463 15.80 9.48 -10.41
CA PRO A 463 15.15 10.68 -10.93
C PRO A 463 16.15 11.63 -11.60
N THR A 464 15.72 12.27 -12.68
CA THR A 464 16.51 13.28 -13.41
C THR A 464 16.92 14.42 -12.49
N LYS A 465 16.05 14.81 -11.54
CA LYS A 465 16.37 15.80 -10.49
C LYS A 465 17.60 15.41 -9.68
N ASN A 466 17.69 14.16 -9.22
CA ASN A 466 18.82 13.70 -8.40
C ASN A 466 20.13 13.69 -9.20
N ILE A 467 20.08 13.30 -10.48
CA ILE A 467 21.25 13.37 -11.38
C ILE A 467 21.68 14.84 -11.56
N ASN A 468 20.74 15.76 -11.75
CA ASN A 468 21.05 17.18 -11.93
C ASN A 468 21.60 17.83 -10.66
N GLU A 469 20.94 17.64 -9.51
CA GLU A 469 21.31 18.28 -8.24
C GLU A 469 22.58 17.69 -7.63
N PHE A 470 22.62 16.37 -7.42
CA PHE A 470 23.70 15.75 -6.65
C PHE A 470 24.95 15.47 -7.48
N THR A 471 24.80 15.18 -8.77
CA THR A 471 25.93 14.83 -9.66
C THR A 471 26.39 16.05 -10.46
N ARG A 472 25.50 16.66 -11.25
CA ARG A 472 25.93 17.67 -12.24
C ARG A 472 26.23 19.03 -11.61
N ASN A 473 25.31 19.58 -10.81
CA ASN A 473 25.44 20.93 -10.26
C ASN A 473 26.57 21.05 -9.23
N ASN A 474 26.64 20.12 -8.26
CA ASN A 474 27.69 20.14 -7.24
C ASN A 474 29.09 20.02 -7.84
N LEU A 475 29.29 19.09 -8.77
CA LEU A 475 30.61 18.89 -9.40
C LEU A 475 30.95 19.99 -10.40
N SER A 476 29.94 20.60 -11.03
CA SER A 476 30.10 21.81 -11.81
C SER A 476 30.63 22.96 -10.93
N ASN A 477 30.04 23.17 -9.75
CA ASN A 477 30.47 24.23 -8.81
C ASN A 477 31.90 23.99 -8.29
N ILE A 478 32.23 22.76 -7.88
CA ILE A 478 33.60 22.40 -7.48
C ILE A 478 34.60 22.65 -8.61
N GLY A 479 34.21 22.37 -9.86
CA GLY A 479 35.03 22.66 -11.03
C GLY A 479 35.25 24.15 -11.25
N LEU A 480 34.22 24.97 -11.05
CA LEU A 480 34.30 26.43 -11.17
C LEU A 480 35.22 27.05 -10.11
N ASP A 481 35.11 26.61 -8.86
CA ASP A 481 35.96 27.10 -7.76
C ASP A 481 37.44 26.84 -8.06
N LYS A 482 37.76 25.63 -8.53
CA LYS A 482 39.14 25.27 -8.89
C LYS A 482 39.67 26.01 -10.12
N ILE A 483 38.81 26.40 -11.08
CA ILE A 483 39.21 27.27 -12.21
C ILE A 483 39.59 28.65 -11.69
N SER A 484 38.78 29.20 -10.78
CA SER A 484 39.02 30.50 -10.16
C SER A 484 40.31 30.50 -9.34
N GLU A 485 40.59 29.44 -8.59
CA GLU A 485 41.83 29.26 -7.82
C GLU A 485 43.09 29.17 -8.70
N ASN A 486 43.02 28.47 -9.84
CA ASN A 486 44.17 28.19 -10.70
C ASN A 486 44.21 29.05 -11.98
N TYR A 487 43.47 30.16 -12.00
CA TYR A 487 43.23 30.96 -13.20
C TYR A 487 44.52 31.35 -13.95
N ILE A 488 45.54 31.82 -13.24
CA ILE A 488 46.81 32.30 -13.83
C ILE A 488 47.55 31.16 -14.54
N ASP A 489 47.61 29.99 -13.90
CA ASP A 489 48.31 28.82 -14.45
C ASP A 489 47.58 28.26 -15.67
N ILE A 490 46.24 28.26 -15.63
CA ILE A 490 45.39 27.88 -16.76
C ILE A 490 45.62 28.83 -17.94
N GLU A 491 45.58 30.15 -17.70
CA GLU A 491 45.81 31.18 -18.71
C GLU A 491 47.19 31.01 -19.37
N GLN A 492 48.26 30.90 -18.59
CA GLN A 492 49.61 30.71 -19.12
C GLN A 492 49.75 29.42 -19.92
N THR A 493 49.13 28.34 -19.45
CA THR A 493 49.14 27.04 -20.15
C THR A 493 48.44 27.14 -21.51
N LEU A 494 47.28 27.80 -21.58
CA LEU A 494 46.55 28.01 -22.84
C LEU A 494 47.35 28.88 -23.82
N LEU A 495 47.97 29.96 -23.35
CA LEU A 495 48.82 30.82 -24.17
C LEU A 495 50.04 30.07 -24.71
N ASN A 496 50.69 29.24 -23.88
CA ASN A 496 51.79 28.38 -24.30
C ASN A 496 51.36 27.38 -25.37
N ILE A 497 50.20 26.73 -25.21
CA ILE A 497 49.63 25.82 -26.20
C ILE A 497 49.36 26.58 -27.51
N LYS A 498 48.79 27.79 -27.42
CA LYS A 498 48.47 28.66 -28.58
C LYS A 498 49.71 28.96 -29.42
N ASP A 499 50.80 29.36 -28.77
CA ASP A 499 52.04 29.67 -29.45
C ASP A 499 52.70 28.44 -30.07
N LYS A 500 52.65 27.28 -29.43
CA LYS A 500 53.17 26.03 -30.01
C LYS A 500 52.34 25.53 -31.18
N LEU A 501 51.02 25.63 -31.13
CA LEU A 501 50.13 25.28 -32.24
C LEU A 501 50.32 26.17 -33.47
N ARG A 502 50.60 27.48 -33.27
CA ARG A 502 50.98 28.40 -34.37
C ARG A 502 52.25 27.94 -35.08
N ASN A 503 53.23 27.46 -34.33
CA ASN A 503 54.51 26.98 -34.87
C ASN A 503 54.42 25.64 -35.62
N ILE A 504 53.34 24.86 -35.47
CA ILE A 504 53.08 23.67 -36.30
C ILE A 504 52.67 24.07 -37.72
N LYS A 505 51.91 25.17 -37.88
CA LYS A 505 51.40 25.61 -39.19
C LYS A 505 52.52 25.95 -40.18
N SER A 506 53.70 26.35 -39.69
CA SER A 506 54.85 26.80 -40.50
C SER A 506 55.92 25.72 -40.75
N ALA A 507 55.82 24.53 -40.14
CA ALA A 507 56.88 23.54 -40.19
C ALA A 507 56.74 22.57 -41.39
N ASN A 508 57.86 22.36 -42.09
CA ASN A 508 58.00 21.20 -42.98
C ASN A 508 57.97 19.93 -42.10
N TYR A 509 57.04 19.00 -42.38
CA TYR A 509 56.73 17.83 -41.53
C TYR A 509 57.91 16.85 -41.37
N ASN A 510 59.00 17.05 -42.12
CA ASN A 510 60.25 16.29 -42.06
C ASN A 510 61.36 16.99 -41.26
N SER A 511 61.09 18.13 -40.61
CA SER A 511 62.11 18.91 -39.89
C SER A 511 62.29 18.48 -38.42
N TYR A 512 63.51 18.59 -37.90
CA TYR A 512 63.83 18.40 -36.47
C TYR A 512 62.93 19.26 -35.54
N ASN A 513 62.55 20.46 -36.00
CA ASN A 513 61.66 21.36 -35.29
C ASN A 513 60.24 20.79 -35.11
N PHE A 514 59.75 19.97 -36.05
CA PHE A 514 58.44 19.32 -35.92
C PHE A 514 58.43 18.29 -34.78
N VAL A 515 59.46 17.44 -34.70
CA VAL A 515 59.61 16.43 -33.64
C VAL A 515 59.84 17.09 -32.26
N ARG A 516 60.59 18.19 -32.21
CA ARG A 516 60.77 18.99 -30.99
C ARG A 516 59.45 19.60 -30.52
N ASN A 517 58.69 20.22 -31.42
CA ASN A 517 57.37 20.78 -31.10
C ASN A 517 56.37 19.69 -30.67
N ALA A 518 56.45 18.49 -31.24
CA ALA A 518 55.63 17.35 -30.82
C ALA A 518 55.87 16.95 -29.36
N LYS A 519 57.15 16.86 -28.95
CA LYS A 519 57.54 16.55 -27.56
C LYS A 519 57.09 17.66 -26.60
N GLU A 520 57.21 18.92 -27.01
CA GLU A 520 56.75 20.06 -26.20
C GLU A 520 55.22 20.11 -26.07
N ILE A 521 54.45 19.78 -27.11
CA ILE A 521 52.99 19.68 -27.01
C ILE A 521 52.58 18.55 -26.07
N ARG A 522 53.30 17.43 -26.10
CA ARG A 522 53.08 16.36 -25.13
C ARG A 522 53.38 16.80 -23.69
N ARG A 523 54.45 17.58 -23.49
CA ARG A 523 54.80 18.17 -22.18
C ARG A 523 53.73 19.14 -21.70
N LEU A 524 53.33 20.10 -22.55
CA LEU A 524 52.28 21.06 -22.25
C LEU A 524 50.93 20.40 -22.03
N ARG A 525 50.62 19.30 -22.75
CA ARG A 525 49.45 18.46 -22.48
C ARG A 525 49.56 17.77 -21.13
N LEU A 526 50.74 17.30 -20.72
CA LEU A 526 50.94 16.70 -19.39
C LEU A 526 50.80 17.74 -18.27
N GLU A 527 51.30 18.96 -18.48
CA GLU A 527 51.12 20.09 -17.56
C GLU A 527 49.65 20.49 -17.50
N ALA A 528 49.00 20.69 -18.65
CA ALA A 528 47.56 20.91 -18.74
C ALA A 528 46.75 19.76 -18.14
N ASN A 529 47.20 18.52 -18.24
CA ASN A 529 46.49 17.41 -17.62
C ASN A 529 46.44 17.58 -16.10
N ASN A 530 47.45 18.15 -15.45
CA ASN A 530 47.42 18.39 -14.00
C ASN A 530 46.54 19.61 -13.67
N THR A 531 46.59 20.65 -14.48
CA THR A 531 45.85 21.91 -14.25
C THR A 531 44.36 21.85 -14.65
N PHE A 532 44.00 21.04 -15.65
CA PHE A 532 42.65 20.91 -16.21
C PHE A 532 41.86 19.68 -15.69
N THR A 533 42.47 18.78 -14.91
CA THR A 533 41.73 17.69 -14.24
C THR A 533 40.55 18.21 -13.39
N PRO A 534 40.66 19.36 -12.71
CA PRO A 534 39.51 20.03 -12.07
C PRO A 534 38.35 20.45 -12.99
N ILE A 535 38.65 20.75 -14.26
CA ILE A 535 37.71 21.36 -15.23
C ILE A 535 36.74 20.32 -15.83
N LEU A 536 36.98 19.05 -15.53
CA LEU A 536 36.37 17.86 -16.14
C LEU A 536 34.86 17.64 -15.86
N ASN A 537 34.17 18.57 -15.20
CA ASN A 537 32.79 18.35 -14.69
C ASN A 537 31.74 19.42 -15.06
N TYR A 538 31.96 20.34 -16.01
CA TYR A 538 31.03 21.48 -16.21
C TYR A 538 30.20 21.49 -17.50
N ILE A 539 28.88 21.84 -17.43
CA ILE A 539 28.00 22.59 -18.40
C ILE A 539 26.68 23.05 -17.69
N PRO A 540 26.03 24.23 -17.94
CA PRO A 540 26.46 25.52 -18.53
C PRO A 540 26.20 26.79 -17.67
N ILE A 541 27.11 27.75 -17.88
CA ILE A 541 27.04 29.21 -18.07
C ILE A 541 25.96 29.99 -17.32
N ASN A 542 26.36 30.56 -16.17
CA ASN A 542 26.04 31.94 -15.76
C ASN A 542 26.92 32.34 -14.56
N SER A 543 28.24 32.45 -14.72
CA SER A 543 29.05 33.08 -13.66
C SER A 543 30.38 33.67 -14.14
N GLU A 544 30.56 34.92 -13.71
CA GLU A 544 31.78 35.67 -13.42
C GLU A 544 32.81 36.06 -14.51
N LYS A 545 33.43 37.23 -14.28
CA LYS A 545 34.32 37.96 -15.21
C LYS A 545 35.58 37.19 -15.63
N ASN A 546 36.11 36.29 -14.81
CA ASN A 546 37.36 35.57 -15.08
C ASN A 546 37.18 34.42 -16.09
N ILE A 547 36.04 33.74 -16.08
CA ILE A 547 35.76 32.63 -17.00
C ILE A 547 35.62 33.12 -18.45
N ASN A 548 35.02 34.31 -18.64
CA ASN A 548 34.89 34.93 -19.95
C ASN A 548 36.24 35.19 -20.63
N HIS A 549 37.29 35.52 -19.85
CA HIS A 549 38.64 35.72 -20.40
C HIS A 549 39.28 34.40 -20.82
N ILE A 550 39.20 33.35 -20.00
CA ILE A 550 39.66 31.99 -20.37
C ILE A 550 38.92 31.51 -21.64
N LEU A 551 37.60 31.70 -21.70
CA LEU A 551 36.80 31.37 -22.88
C LEU A 551 37.28 32.13 -24.12
N SER A 552 37.65 33.41 -24.00
CA SER A 552 38.17 34.19 -25.12
C SER A 552 39.52 33.65 -25.65
N ILE A 553 40.45 33.27 -24.75
CA ILE A 553 41.72 32.65 -25.13
C ILE A 553 41.47 31.28 -25.79
N TYR A 554 40.48 30.55 -25.29
CA TYR A 554 40.11 29.24 -25.81
C TYR A 554 39.43 29.31 -27.18
N LEU A 555 38.60 30.33 -27.44
CA LEU A 555 38.04 30.62 -28.77
C LEU A 555 39.14 31.00 -29.78
N ASP A 556 40.16 31.75 -29.35
CA ASP A 556 41.32 32.03 -30.22
C ASP A 556 42.13 30.77 -30.55
N LEU A 557 42.18 29.82 -29.61
CA LEU A 557 42.81 28.51 -29.78
C LEU A 557 42.03 27.63 -30.76
N GLU A 558 40.69 27.76 -30.81
CA GLU A 558 39.80 26.96 -31.63
C GLU A 558 40.24 26.89 -33.09
N ASN A 559 40.42 28.04 -33.72
CA ASN A 559 40.81 28.12 -35.13
C ASN A 559 42.17 27.46 -35.40
N LEU A 560 43.09 27.51 -34.42
CA LEU A 560 44.40 26.86 -34.53
C LEU A 560 44.28 25.35 -34.34
N ILE A 561 43.47 24.89 -33.39
CA ILE A 561 43.26 23.49 -33.08
C ILE A 561 42.51 22.80 -34.22
N ASP A 562 41.39 23.36 -34.70
CA ASP A 562 40.60 22.80 -35.79
C ASP A 562 41.44 22.69 -37.07
N GLU A 563 42.13 23.75 -37.48
CA GLU A 563 42.99 23.69 -38.65
C GLU A 563 44.09 22.63 -38.52
N ASN A 564 44.76 22.56 -37.37
CA ASN A 564 45.85 21.61 -37.16
C ASN A 564 45.34 20.17 -37.09
N LEU A 565 44.26 19.90 -36.36
CA LEU A 565 43.63 18.58 -36.31
C LEU A 565 43.12 18.16 -37.69
N SER A 566 42.45 19.04 -38.42
CA SER A 566 41.94 18.76 -39.76
C SER A 566 43.06 18.51 -40.78
N LYS A 567 44.21 19.19 -40.66
CA LYS A 567 45.41 18.96 -41.50
C LYS A 567 46.14 17.67 -41.11
N LEU A 568 46.38 17.45 -39.81
CA LEU A 568 47.02 16.25 -39.28
C LEU A 568 46.19 15.01 -39.59
N ARG A 569 44.85 15.09 -39.46
CA ARG A 569 43.92 14.02 -39.84
C ARG A 569 44.04 13.64 -41.31
N ARG A 570 44.08 14.62 -42.24
CA ARG A 570 44.25 14.34 -43.69
C ARG A 570 45.59 13.65 -44.00
N LYS A 571 46.66 14.00 -43.30
CA LYS A 571 48.00 13.42 -43.49
C LYS A 571 48.22 12.10 -42.76
N TYR A 572 47.54 11.91 -41.64
CA TYR A 572 47.57 10.71 -40.82
C TYR A 572 47.17 9.45 -41.60
N TYR A 573 46.17 9.57 -42.49
CA TYR A 573 45.72 8.46 -43.32
C TYR A 573 46.58 8.22 -44.59
N SER A 574 47.57 9.07 -44.89
CA SER A 574 48.30 9.03 -46.17
C SER A 574 49.81 8.74 -46.08
N ILE A 575 50.46 8.80 -44.90
CA ILE A 575 51.93 8.69 -44.77
C ILE A 575 52.34 7.39 -44.04
N LYS A 576 53.26 6.61 -44.62
CA LYS A 576 53.92 5.43 -43.99
C LYS A 576 55.37 5.79 -43.55
N GLY A 577 55.82 5.34 -42.37
CA GLY A 577 57.19 5.53 -41.84
C GLY A 577 57.28 6.14 -40.42
N GLU A 578 58.48 6.40 -39.87
CA GLU A 578 58.70 6.95 -38.51
C GLU A 578 58.01 8.31 -38.27
N ASN A 579 57.91 9.15 -39.31
CA ASN A 579 57.19 10.43 -39.24
C ASN A 579 55.68 10.25 -39.01
N SER A 580 55.10 9.10 -39.38
CA SER A 580 53.68 8.78 -39.11
C SER A 580 53.39 8.62 -37.61
N LEU A 581 54.37 8.13 -36.83
CA LEU A 581 54.22 7.95 -35.39
C LEU A 581 54.21 9.29 -34.66
N SER A 582 55.10 10.21 -35.05
CA SER A 582 55.14 11.56 -34.47
C SER A 582 53.88 12.37 -34.80
N ILE A 583 53.39 12.30 -36.04
CA ILE A 583 52.12 12.92 -36.45
C ILE A 583 50.94 12.35 -35.66
N ASN A 584 50.89 11.02 -35.49
CA ASN A 584 49.86 10.35 -34.71
C ASN A 584 49.88 10.78 -33.24
N ASN A 585 51.07 10.84 -32.63
CA ASN A 585 51.20 11.22 -31.22
C ASN A 585 50.71 12.67 -31.01
N ILE A 586 51.04 13.61 -31.91
CA ILE A 586 50.52 14.98 -31.83
C ILE A 586 49.00 15.01 -31.96
N TYR A 587 48.44 14.25 -32.92
CA TYR A 587 46.99 14.15 -33.10
C TYR A 587 46.30 13.64 -31.82
N ILE A 588 46.81 12.57 -31.24
CA ILE A 588 46.30 11.99 -29.99
C ILE A 588 46.48 12.95 -28.82
N ASP A 589 47.61 13.64 -28.71
CA ASP A 589 47.87 14.59 -27.63
C ASP A 589 46.93 15.80 -27.68
N ILE A 590 46.64 16.33 -28.88
CA ILE A 590 45.64 17.39 -29.06
C ILE A 590 44.23 16.86 -28.77
N LEU A 591 43.89 15.65 -29.20
CA LEU A 591 42.59 15.04 -28.95
C LEU A 591 42.36 14.76 -27.46
N LEU A 592 43.39 14.30 -26.75
CA LEU A 592 43.37 14.11 -25.30
C LEU A 592 43.22 15.43 -24.57
N PHE A 593 43.93 16.47 -25.01
CA PHE A 593 43.77 17.82 -24.47
C PHE A 593 42.31 18.29 -24.61
N LEU A 594 41.75 18.23 -25.82
CA LEU A 594 40.35 18.59 -26.08
C LEU A 594 39.35 17.75 -25.25
N GLY A 595 39.59 16.44 -25.15
CA GLY A 595 38.76 15.57 -24.33
C GLY A 595 38.78 15.96 -22.86
N LYS A 596 39.93 16.44 -22.34
CA LYS A 596 40.03 16.92 -20.96
C LYS A 596 39.48 18.34 -20.76
N SER A 597 39.54 19.20 -21.76
CA SER A 597 38.96 20.54 -21.73
C SER A 597 37.58 20.61 -22.39
N TYR A 598 36.84 19.50 -22.44
CA TYR A 598 35.62 19.38 -23.25
C TYR A 598 34.57 20.46 -22.95
N GLY A 599 34.47 20.91 -21.69
CA GLY A 599 33.52 21.95 -21.25
C GLY A 599 33.71 23.28 -22.00
N LEU A 600 34.91 23.53 -22.52
CA LEU A 600 35.26 24.72 -23.30
C LEU A 600 35.06 24.51 -24.81
N THR A 601 34.74 23.30 -25.26
CA THR A 601 34.69 22.93 -26.70
C THR A 601 33.31 23.06 -27.35
N GLN A 602 32.32 23.59 -26.63
CA GLN A 602 30.92 23.62 -27.07
C GLN A 602 30.74 24.33 -28.42
N ASN A 603 31.47 25.44 -28.63
CA ASN A 603 31.37 26.25 -29.84
C ASN A 603 32.23 25.73 -31.00
N MET A 604 33.05 24.69 -30.77
CA MET A 604 34.00 24.20 -31.78
C MET A 604 33.35 23.36 -32.89
N SER A 605 33.87 23.46 -34.11
CA SER A 605 33.43 22.62 -35.23
C SER A 605 34.10 21.23 -35.24
N LEU A 606 33.80 20.39 -34.25
CA LEU A 606 34.45 19.07 -34.05
C LEU A 606 33.64 17.87 -34.53
N ASN A 607 32.49 18.09 -35.18
CA ASN A 607 31.57 17.02 -35.62
C ASN A 607 32.25 16.01 -36.56
N TYR A 608 33.28 16.44 -37.28
CA TYR A 608 34.06 15.57 -38.15
C TYR A 608 34.78 14.43 -37.40
N LEU A 609 34.98 14.53 -36.09
CA LEU A 609 35.62 13.48 -35.28
C LEU A 609 34.73 12.25 -35.07
N PHE A 610 33.43 12.40 -35.33
CA PHE A 610 32.41 11.35 -35.23
C PHE A 610 32.11 10.68 -36.59
N ASP A 611 32.86 11.06 -37.63
CA ASP A 611 32.71 10.58 -39.01
C ASP A 611 32.91 9.05 -39.11
N TYR A 612 31.81 8.38 -39.45
CA TYR A 612 31.60 6.94 -39.48
C TYR A 612 32.64 6.18 -40.32
N ASP A 613 32.90 6.62 -41.56
CA ASP A 613 33.73 5.89 -42.52
C ASP A 613 35.19 5.76 -42.04
N LYS A 614 35.61 6.67 -41.15
CA LYS A 614 36.97 6.72 -40.63
C LYS A 614 37.10 6.03 -39.29
N LEU A 615 36.06 6.08 -38.44
CA LEU A 615 36.01 5.36 -37.17
C LEU A 615 35.96 3.84 -37.36
N THR A 616 35.29 3.39 -38.41
CA THR A 616 35.16 1.97 -38.74
C THR A 616 36.39 1.39 -39.45
N SER A 617 37.31 2.24 -39.94
CA SER A 617 38.50 1.81 -40.69
C SER A 617 39.63 1.25 -39.79
N ASN A 618 40.41 0.31 -40.32
CA ASN A 618 41.58 -0.28 -39.63
C ASN A 618 42.71 0.71 -39.29
N ASN A 619 42.63 1.95 -39.79
CA ASN A 619 43.70 2.94 -39.78
C ASN A 619 43.76 3.78 -38.49
N VAL A 620 42.82 3.62 -37.56
CA VAL A 620 42.84 4.34 -36.27
C VAL A 620 43.77 3.62 -35.28
N LYS A 621 45.01 4.11 -35.12
CA LYS A 621 45.85 3.85 -33.95
C LYS A 621 45.22 4.47 -32.70
N ASN A 622 45.32 3.79 -31.55
CA ASN A 622 44.72 4.18 -30.28
C ASN A 622 43.19 4.38 -30.31
N PHE A 623 42.47 3.46 -30.96
CA PHE A 623 41.02 3.47 -31.12
C PHE A 623 40.23 3.69 -29.82
N LYS A 624 40.63 3.03 -28.71
CA LYS A 624 40.03 3.21 -27.38
C LYS A 624 40.11 4.67 -26.90
N GLU A 625 41.29 5.30 -27.00
CA GLU A 625 41.48 6.69 -26.58
C GLU A 625 40.67 7.66 -27.44
N HIS A 626 40.59 7.41 -28.74
CA HIS A 626 39.77 8.22 -29.65
C HIS A 626 38.29 8.17 -29.24
N LEU A 627 37.74 6.97 -29.02
CA LEU A 627 36.35 6.79 -28.59
C LEU A 627 36.03 7.49 -27.27
N GLN A 628 36.91 7.33 -26.28
CA GLN A 628 36.72 7.98 -24.98
C GLN A 628 36.74 9.51 -25.09
N ASN A 629 37.61 10.08 -25.94
CA ASN A 629 37.68 11.54 -26.11
C ASN A 629 36.48 12.09 -26.87
N ILE A 630 36.01 11.45 -27.93
CA ILE A 630 34.79 11.92 -28.62
C ILE A 630 33.54 11.79 -27.72
N ALA A 631 33.50 10.80 -26.82
CA ALA A 631 32.45 10.72 -25.80
C ALA A 631 32.48 11.90 -24.81
N ARG A 632 33.68 12.32 -24.37
CA ARG A 632 33.83 13.55 -23.55
C ARG A 632 33.38 14.80 -24.31
N LEU A 633 33.68 14.87 -25.61
CA LEU A 633 33.31 15.99 -26.48
C LEU A 633 31.83 16.01 -26.88
N ALA A 634 31.08 14.93 -26.63
CA ALA A 634 29.64 14.79 -26.89
C ALA A 634 28.79 15.53 -25.84
N CYS A 635 29.19 16.76 -25.56
CA CYS A 635 28.62 17.60 -24.51
C CYS A 635 27.54 18.57 -25.04
N ILE A 636 27.31 18.57 -26.35
CA ILE A 636 26.21 19.27 -27.04
C ILE A 636 25.35 18.26 -27.80
N LEU A 637 24.07 18.57 -27.98
CA LEU A 637 23.06 17.66 -28.57
C LEU A 637 23.47 17.07 -29.92
N SER A 638 24.03 17.87 -30.84
CA SER A 638 24.42 17.41 -32.18
C SER A 638 25.46 16.29 -32.14
N ARG A 639 26.47 16.41 -31.26
CA ARG A 639 27.52 15.41 -31.06
C ARG A 639 27.03 14.20 -30.25
N GLN A 640 26.10 14.41 -29.29
CA GLN A 640 25.43 13.30 -28.60
C GLN A 640 24.72 12.38 -29.60
N LYS A 641 23.90 12.96 -30.48
CA LYS A 641 23.21 12.22 -31.57
C LYS A 641 24.20 11.44 -32.43
N GLN A 642 25.31 12.08 -32.85
CA GLN A 642 26.34 11.40 -33.63
C GLN A 642 26.99 10.22 -32.88
N TYR A 643 27.27 10.36 -31.59
CA TYR A 643 27.84 9.28 -30.78
C TYR A 643 26.86 8.12 -30.57
N PHE A 644 25.59 8.41 -30.27
CA PHE A 644 24.56 7.38 -30.10
C PHE A 644 24.23 6.67 -31.42
N ASN A 645 24.32 7.35 -32.57
CA ASN A 645 24.14 6.73 -33.89
C ASN A 645 25.19 5.66 -34.21
N LEU A 646 26.34 5.64 -33.51
CA LEU A 646 27.32 4.58 -33.66
C LEU A 646 26.84 3.24 -33.06
N PHE A 647 25.83 3.22 -32.19
CA PHE A 647 25.45 2.06 -31.37
C PHE A 647 25.39 0.73 -32.14
N SER A 648 24.57 0.66 -33.18
CA SER A 648 24.37 -0.53 -34.03
C SER A 648 25.34 -0.61 -35.22
N THR A 649 26.32 0.30 -35.30
CA THR A 649 27.30 0.30 -36.39
C THR A 649 28.33 -0.82 -36.20
N TYR A 650 28.77 -1.45 -37.29
CA TYR A 650 29.87 -2.41 -37.28
C TYR A 650 31.25 -1.73 -37.34
N SER A 651 32.13 -2.03 -36.38
CA SER A 651 33.53 -1.61 -36.40
C SER A 651 34.40 -2.67 -37.08
N GLN A 652 35.02 -2.35 -38.22
CA GLN A 652 35.97 -3.28 -38.87
C GLN A 652 37.24 -3.48 -38.02
N LYS A 653 37.54 -2.53 -37.12
CA LYS A 653 38.73 -2.57 -36.27
C LYS A 653 38.66 -3.63 -35.17
N GLU A 654 37.48 -3.74 -34.56
CA GLU A 654 37.20 -4.65 -33.44
C GLU A 654 36.38 -5.88 -33.87
N ASP A 655 35.98 -5.91 -35.16
CA ASP A 655 35.15 -6.96 -35.78
C ASP A 655 33.83 -7.22 -35.02
N LYS A 656 33.17 -6.13 -34.59
CA LYS A 656 31.91 -6.17 -33.83
C LYS A 656 31.18 -4.83 -33.84
N GLU A 657 29.92 -4.87 -33.45
CA GLU A 657 29.09 -3.67 -33.26
C GLU A 657 29.58 -2.82 -32.09
N PHE A 658 29.40 -1.50 -32.14
CA PHE A 658 29.93 -0.58 -31.13
C PHE A 658 29.40 -0.86 -29.71
N TYR A 659 28.13 -1.23 -29.55
CA TYR A 659 27.61 -1.57 -28.22
C TYR A 659 28.31 -2.78 -27.57
N LYS A 660 29.05 -3.60 -28.35
CA LYS A 660 29.89 -4.72 -27.87
C LYS A 660 31.34 -4.30 -27.56
N ILE A 661 31.65 -3.01 -27.65
CA ILE A 661 32.99 -2.43 -27.40
C ILE A 661 32.98 -1.73 -26.03
N GLU A 662 33.83 -2.17 -25.10
CA GLU A 662 33.94 -1.60 -23.74
C GLU A 662 34.12 -0.08 -23.75
N ALA A 663 35.06 0.43 -24.57
CA ALA A 663 35.36 1.85 -24.65
C ALA A 663 34.17 2.70 -25.12
N TYR A 664 33.31 2.12 -25.97
CA TYR A 664 32.10 2.79 -26.43
C TYR A 664 31.06 2.89 -25.31
N LEU A 665 30.81 1.78 -24.58
CA LEU A 665 29.88 1.78 -23.47
C LEU A 665 30.33 2.64 -22.29
N TRP A 666 31.64 2.73 -22.03
CA TRP A 666 32.18 3.72 -21.09
C TRP A 666 31.72 5.14 -21.46
N GLY A 667 31.80 5.49 -22.75
CA GLY A 667 31.34 6.79 -23.24
C GLY A 667 29.82 6.94 -23.23
N TYR A 668 29.08 5.87 -23.52
CA TYR A 668 27.61 5.84 -23.45
C TYR A 668 27.13 6.15 -22.04
N ALA A 669 27.65 5.44 -21.02
CA ALA A 669 27.34 5.69 -19.62
C ALA A 669 27.71 7.10 -19.20
N ARG A 670 28.87 7.60 -19.64
CA ARG A 670 29.32 8.97 -19.38
C ARG A 670 28.32 10.00 -19.90
N ILE A 671 27.84 9.85 -21.14
CA ILE A 671 26.91 10.83 -21.73
C ILE A 671 25.58 10.83 -20.96
N LEU A 672 25.04 9.66 -20.60
CA LEU A 672 23.83 9.55 -19.76
C LEU A 672 23.99 10.29 -18.43
N LEU A 673 25.11 10.05 -17.75
CA LEU A 673 25.40 10.64 -16.45
C LEU A 673 25.56 12.17 -16.54
N TRP A 674 26.37 12.64 -17.48
CA TRP A 674 26.90 14.01 -17.43
C TRP A 674 26.21 15.01 -18.33
N TYR A 675 25.68 14.60 -19.49
CA TYR A 675 25.29 15.54 -20.54
C TYR A 675 23.86 15.38 -21.03
N LEU A 676 23.27 14.19 -20.85
CA LEU A 676 21.97 13.90 -21.45
C LEU A 676 20.84 14.60 -20.70
N ASN A 677 20.04 15.37 -21.44
CA ASN A 677 18.70 15.74 -21.02
C ASN A 677 17.76 14.57 -21.36
N PHE A 678 17.28 13.84 -20.35
CA PHE A 678 16.45 12.65 -20.54
C PHE A 678 15.11 12.97 -21.24
N GLU A 679 14.51 14.12 -20.91
CA GLU A 679 13.24 14.55 -21.51
C GLU A 679 13.40 14.78 -23.01
N GLU A 680 14.41 15.56 -23.41
CA GLU A 680 14.70 15.81 -24.82
C GLU A 680 15.14 14.52 -25.54
N ALA A 681 15.96 13.69 -24.89
CA ALA A 681 16.47 12.44 -25.44
C ALA A 681 15.37 11.42 -25.74
N SER A 682 14.28 11.43 -24.97
CA SER A 682 13.16 10.50 -25.16
C SER A 682 12.54 10.55 -26.56
N THR A 683 12.71 11.68 -27.25
CA THR A 683 12.14 11.92 -28.59
C THR A 683 12.99 11.37 -29.75
N TRP A 684 14.29 11.09 -29.52
CA TRP A 684 15.21 10.70 -30.60
C TRP A 684 16.13 9.52 -30.27
N LEU A 685 16.35 9.19 -28.99
CA LEU A 685 17.16 8.05 -28.58
C LEU A 685 16.29 6.80 -28.49
N ASN A 686 16.67 5.74 -29.20
CA ASN A 686 15.98 4.45 -29.10
C ASN A 686 16.43 3.65 -27.86
N TYR A 687 16.19 4.23 -26.68
CA TYR A 687 16.68 3.70 -25.40
C TYR A 687 16.12 2.31 -25.08
N GLN A 688 14.91 1.98 -25.55
CA GLN A 688 14.28 0.68 -25.33
C GLN A 688 15.02 -0.44 -26.08
N GLN A 689 15.34 -0.21 -27.35
CA GLN A 689 16.11 -1.15 -28.15
C GLN A 689 17.52 -1.29 -27.62
N HIS A 690 18.18 -0.16 -27.30
CA HIS A 690 19.53 -0.18 -26.77
C HIS A 690 19.61 -0.96 -25.45
N PHE A 691 18.62 -0.81 -24.56
CA PHE A 691 18.54 -1.57 -23.32
C PHE A 691 18.47 -3.09 -23.59
N SER A 692 17.62 -3.51 -24.54
CA SER A 692 17.48 -4.91 -24.92
C SER A 692 18.77 -5.49 -25.52
N ASP A 693 19.38 -4.80 -26.49
CA ASP A 693 20.60 -5.26 -27.18
C ASP A 693 21.78 -5.42 -26.22
N ILE A 694 21.93 -4.45 -25.29
CA ILE A 694 22.96 -4.49 -24.25
C ILE A 694 22.77 -5.71 -23.33
N ILE A 695 21.53 -5.95 -22.85
CA ILE A 695 21.23 -7.10 -21.98
C ILE A 695 21.49 -8.41 -22.72
N ASN A 696 20.97 -8.55 -23.93
CA ASN A 696 21.09 -9.78 -24.72
C ASN A 696 22.56 -10.13 -24.97
N HIS A 697 23.42 -9.14 -25.22
CA HIS A 697 24.86 -9.40 -25.34
C HIS A 697 25.52 -9.76 -24.01
N CYS A 698 25.14 -9.13 -22.89
CA CYS A 698 25.66 -9.54 -21.57
C CYS A 698 25.28 -10.98 -21.22
N LEU A 699 24.10 -11.43 -21.64
CA LEU A 699 23.67 -12.80 -21.46
C LEU A 699 24.53 -13.81 -22.25
N THR A 700 25.20 -13.41 -23.33
CA THR A 700 26.13 -14.29 -24.08
C THR A 700 27.57 -14.31 -23.54
N LEU A 701 27.96 -13.35 -22.69
CA LEU A 701 29.33 -13.23 -22.16
C LEU A 701 29.48 -13.87 -20.76
N ASN A 702 30.68 -14.35 -20.42
CA ASN A 702 30.97 -14.83 -19.05
C ASN A 702 31.72 -13.75 -18.24
N TYR A 703 31.21 -13.36 -17.07
CA TYR A 703 31.84 -12.36 -16.21
C TYR A 703 33.20 -12.80 -15.65
N GLU A 704 33.36 -14.10 -15.38
CA GLU A 704 34.60 -14.64 -14.79
C GLU A 704 35.81 -14.51 -15.71
N GLU A 705 35.59 -14.32 -17.01
CA GLU A 705 36.65 -14.01 -17.95
C GLU A 705 37.15 -12.58 -17.74
N ASN A 706 38.40 -12.42 -17.31
CA ASN A 706 39.00 -11.11 -17.01
C ASN A 706 38.83 -10.05 -18.13
N LYS A 707 38.81 -10.46 -19.40
CA LYS A 707 38.59 -9.58 -20.55
C LYS A 707 37.19 -8.94 -20.59
N ASN A 708 36.20 -9.52 -19.92
CA ASN A 708 34.80 -9.05 -19.94
C ASN A 708 34.46 -8.17 -18.73
N LYS A 709 35.28 -8.16 -17.67
CA LYS A 709 34.99 -7.43 -16.42
C LYS A 709 34.76 -5.93 -16.64
N GLY A 710 35.63 -5.29 -17.43
CA GLY A 710 35.48 -3.87 -17.78
C GLY A 710 34.23 -3.59 -18.60
N TYR A 711 33.80 -4.53 -19.45
CA TYR A 711 32.57 -4.42 -20.22
C TYR A 711 31.34 -4.44 -19.30
N PHE A 712 31.21 -5.45 -18.43
CA PHE A 712 30.09 -5.57 -17.48
C PHE A 712 29.94 -4.34 -16.58
N GLN A 713 31.06 -3.79 -16.11
CA GLN A 713 31.07 -2.57 -15.30
C GLN A 713 30.41 -1.39 -16.03
N ASN A 714 30.85 -1.10 -17.26
CA ASN A 714 30.31 0.02 -18.05
C ASN A 714 28.86 -0.24 -18.48
N THR A 715 28.53 -1.48 -18.85
CA THR A 715 27.19 -1.90 -19.23
C THR A 715 26.18 -1.72 -18.11
N LEU A 716 26.47 -2.21 -16.90
CA LEU A 716 25.54 -2.08 -15.78
C LEU A 716 25.28 -0.62 -15.45
N LEU A 717 26.30 0.24 -15.56
CA LEU A 717 26.14 1.68 -15.41
C LEU A 717 25.21 2.27 -16.48
N CYS A 718 25.37 1.87 -17.75
CA CYS A 718 24.42 2.25 -18.82
C CYS A 718 23.00 1.81 -18.49
N LEU A 719 22.80 0.56 -18.07
CA LEU A 719 21.48 -0.01 -17.79
C LEU A 719 20.80 0.71 -16.62
N VAL A 720 21.53 0.97 -15.53
CA VAL A 720 21.04 1.75 -14.38
C VAL A 720 20.55 3.13 -14.81
N TYR A 721 21.34 3.88 -15.58
CA TYR A 721 20.92 5.21 -16.02
C TYR A 721 19.87 5.18 -17.13
N LEU A 722 19.82 4.14 -17.96
CA LEU A 722 18.74 3.98 -18.94
C LEU A 722 17.38 3.80 -18.26
N LEU A 723 17.32 3.16 -17.07
CA LEU A 723 16.07 3.04 -16.31
C LEU A 723 15.48 4.41 -15.92
N THR A 724 16.27 5.49 -15.91
CA THR A 724 15.78 6.88 -15.71
C THR A 724 14.69 7.27 -16.71
N PHE A 725 14.68 6.69 -17.93
CA PHE A 725 13.59 6.93 -18.89
C PHE A 725 12.21 6.48 -18.39
N ARG A 726 12.12 5.70 -17.31
CA ARG A 726 10.86 5.39 -16.62
C ARG A 726 10.16 6.62 -16.05
N GLU A 727 10.89 7.69 -15.76
CA GLU A 727 10.32 8.98 -15.35
C GLU A 727 9.41 9.59 -16.44
N ILE A 728 9.74 9.32 -17.71
CA ILE A 728 9.03 9.86 -18.88
C ILE A 728 8.08 8.82 -19.48
N ASN A 729 8.47 7.55 -19.44
CA ASN A 729 7.71 6.42 -19.96
C ASN A 729 7.61 5.32 -18.89
N SER A 730 6.53 5.36 -18.10
CA SER A 730 6.27 4.40 -17.02
C SER A 730 6.11 2.95 -17.49
N GLU A 731 5.83 2.71 -18.77
CA GLU A 731 5.72 1.36 -19.35
C GLU A 731 7.08 0.73 -19.70
N PHE A 732 8.16 1.50 -19.60
CA PHE A 732 9.49 1.01 -19.93
C PHE A 732 9.97 -0.06 -18.92
N VAL A 733 10.13 -1.30 -19.41
CA VAL A 733 10.58 -2.47 -18.63
C VAL A 733 9.59 -2.86 -17.51
N LEU A 734 8.29 -2.93 -17.83
CA LEU A 734 7.24 -3.46 -16.94
C LEU A 734 7.50 -4.91 -16.50
N GLU A 735 7.01 -5.34 -15.34
CA GLU A 735 7.25 -6.70 -14.78
C GLU A 735 6.90 -7.84 -15.76
N ASN A 736 5.87 -7.64 -16.58
CA ASN A 736 5.42 -8.63 -17.57
C ASN A 736 6.12 -8.50 -18.93
N SER A 737 7.07 -7.58 -19.09
CA SER A 737 7.76 -7.33 -20.36
C SER A 737 8.94 -8.29 -20.58
N HIS A 738 9.24 -8.56 -21.85
CA HIS A 738 10.42 -9.35 -22.22
C HIS A 738 11.72 -8.71 -21.71
N ASN A 739 11.83 -7.38 -21.77
CA ASN A 739 12.99 -6.65 -21.27
C ASN A 739 13.20 -6.84 -19.76
N TYR A 740 12.12 -6.92 -18.97
CA TYR A 740 12.21 -7.19 -17.53
C TYR A 740 12.69 -8.60 -17.25
N GLN A 741 12.15 -9.60 -17.96
CA GLN A 741 12.56 -10.99 -17.83
C GLN A 741 14.05 -11.17 -18.17
N SER A 742 14.51 -10.60 -19.28
CA SER A 742 15.92 -10.65 -19.68
C SER A 742 16.83 -9.89 -18.69
N ALA A 743 16.37 -8.77 -18.14
CA ALA A 743 17.09 -8.04 -17.10
C ALA A 743 17.23 -8.87 -15.81
N LYS A 744 16.17 -9.57 -15.40
CA LYS A 744 16.21 -10.49 -14.25
C LYS A 744 17.13 -11.69 -14.47
N GLN A 745 17.15 -12.25 -15.68
CA GLN A 745 18.12 -13.29 -16.02
C GLN A 745 19.57 -12.79 -15.87
N LEU A 746 19.85 -11.55 -16.29
CA LEU A 746 21.16 -10.94 -16.12
C LEU A 746 21.52 -10.72 -14.64
N VAL A 747 20.56 -10.26 -13.82
CA VAL A 747 20.75 -10.13 -12.36
C VAL A 747 21.11 -11.47 -11.74
N ASN A 748 20.34 -12.53 -12.02
CA ASN A 748 20.58 -13.86 -11.48
C ASN A 748 21.95 -14.41 -11.91
N LYS A 749 22.34 -14.17 -13.17
CA LYS A 749 23.66 -14.56 -13.68
C LYS A 749 24.81 -13.87 -12.94
N LEU A 750 24.58 -12.68 -12.40
CA LEU A 750 25.57 -11.86 -11.71
C LEU A 750 25.40 -11.83 -10.18
N GLU A 751 24.54 -12.68 -9.61
CA GLU A 751 24.14 -12.63 -8.19
C GLU A 751 25.35 -12.69 -7.24
N ASN A 752 26.34 -13.53 -7.56
CA ASN A 752 27.54 -13.72 -6.74
C ASN A 752 28.69 -12.75 -7.11
N CYS A 753 28.47 -11.83 -8.04
CA CYS A 753 29.50 -10.91 -8.51
C CYS A 753 29.43 -9.58 -7.71
N GLN A 754 30.58 -9.04 -7.31
CA GLN A 754 30.66 -7.68 -6.75
C GLN A 754 31.20 -6.71 -7.79
N ILE A 755 30.32 -6.20 -8.65
CA ILE A 755 30.73 -5.31 -9.74
C ILE A 755 30.64 -3.86 -9.25
N ARG A 756 31.78 -3.19 -9.12
CA ARG A 756 31.86 -1.78 -8.69
C ARG A 756 32.16 -0.88 -9.87
N SER A 757 31.69 0.38 -9.82
CA SER A 757 32.01 1.38 -10.84
C SER A 757 33.33 2.11 -10.50
N ASN A 758 34.07 2.47 -11.54
CA ASN A 758 35.22 3.38 -11.44
C ASN A 758 34.80 4.84 -11.69
N LEU A 759 33.54 5.06 -12.11
CA LEU A 759 32.98 6.38 -12.33
C LEU A 759 32.16 6.85 -11.13
N VAL A 760 31.67 5.92 -10.30
CA VAL A 760 30.70 6.18 -9.23
C VAL A 760 30.97 5.28 -8.03
N GLN A 761 31.00 5.85 -6.82
CA GLN A 761 30.81 5.20 -5.55
C GLN A 761 29.33 5.27 -5.14
N ILE A 762 28.77 4.11 -4.78
CA ILE A 762 27.40 4.00 -4.30
C ILE A 762 27.47 3.91 -2.77
N LYS A 763 26.74 4.77 -2.05
CA LYS A 763 26.65 4.76 -0.58
C LYS A 763 26.34 3.34 -0.07
N ASP A 764 26.86 3.00 1.10
CA ASP A 764 26.78 1.66 1.73
C ASP A 764 27.52 0.54 0.98
N ASN A 765 28.43 0.92 0.05
CA ASN A 765 29.32 0.00 -0.66
C ASN A 765 28.59 -1.02 -1.54
N LEU A 766 27.38 -0.65 -2.00
CA LEU A 766 26.52 -1.48 -2.84
C LEU A 766 27.14 -1.69 -4.24
N SER A 767 27.02 -2.90 -4.79
CA SER A 767 27.48 -3.20 -6.16
C SER A 767 26.49 -2.72 -7.23
N LEU A 768 26.96 -2.51 -8.46
CA LEU A 768 26.13 -2.08 -9.59
C LEU A 768 25.03 -3.08 -9.95
N ASN A 769 25.32 -4.38 -9.84
CA ASN A 769 24.34 -5.43 -10.09
C ASN A 769 23.27 -5.49 -8.99
N GLU A 770 23.63 -5.24 -7.73
CA GLU A 770 22.65 -5.06 -6.65
C GLU A 770 21.79 -3.82 -6.86
N LEU A 771 22.38 -2.68 -7.25
CA LEU A 771 21.62 -1.45 -7.53
C LEU A 771 20.64 -1.67 -8.68
N PHE A 772 21.12 -2.27 -9.77
CA PHE A 772 20.28 -2.60 -10.91
C PHE A 772 19.12 -3.53 -10.51
N ALA A 773 19.37 -4.53 -9.65
CA ALA A 773 18.33 -5.40 -9.12
C ALA A 773 17.30 -4.64 -8.28
N GLN A 774 17.74 -3.74 -7.39
CA GLN A 774 16.84 -2.93 -6.55
C GLN A 774 15.96 -1.98 -7.37
N LEU A 775 16.52 -1.37 -8.42
CA LEU A 775 15.78 -0.53 -9.35
C LEU A 775 14.79 -1.37 -10.20
N LEU A 776 15.14 -2.60 -10.56
CA LEU A 776 14.18 -3.50 -11.20
C LEU A 776 13.05 -3.89 -10.24
N ASP A 777 13.32 -4.11 -8.95
CA ASP A 777 12.33 -4.55 -7.96
C ASP A 777 11.49 -3.43 -7.33
N GLY A 778 11.71 -2.17 -7.69
CA GLY A 778 11.02 -1.04 -7.05
C GLY A 778 11.42 -0.78 -5.59
N LYS A 779 12.46 -1.46 -5.10
CA LYS A 779 12.96 -1.34 -3.72
C LYS A 779 13.82 -0.08 -3.50
N ALA A 780 14.39 0.46 -4.57
CA ALA A 780 15.05 1.76 -4.60
C ALA A 780 14.20 2.69 -5.47
N SER A 781 13.19 3.34 -4.87
CA SER A 781 12.46 4.44 -5.50
C SER A 781 13.20 5.77 -5.25
N GLY A 782 12.82 6.82 -5.98
CA GLY A 782 13.55 8.09 -6.07
C GLY A 782 13.98 8.77 -4.75
N ASP A 783 13.31 8.45 -3.64
CA ASP A 783 13.58 8.99 -2.30
C ASP A 783 14.63 8.18 -1.51
N TYR A 784 14.90 6.93 -1.91
CA TYR A 784 15.86 6.00 -1.28
C TYR A 784 16.91 5.54 -2.28
N ILE A 785 17.60 6.48 -2.92
CA ILE A 785 18.75 6.17 -3.77
C ILE A 785 20.01 6.43 -2.95
N PRO A 786 20.90 5.42 -2.79
CA PRO A 786 22.19 5.65 -2.14
C PRO A 786 22.90 6.78 -2.88
N LYS A 787 23.45 7.76 -2.15
CA LYS A 787 24.23 8.85 -2.76
C LYS A 787 25.26 8.24 -3.71
N ILE A 788 25.18 8.65 -4.97
CA ILE A 788 26.12 8.32 -6.02
C ILE A 788 27.18 9.42 -6.00
N GLU A 789 28.30 9.13 -5.38
CA GLU A 789 29.48 10.01 -5.38
C GLU A 789 30.37 9.61 -6.56
N ILE A 790 31.06 10.54 -7.21
CA ILE A 790 31.93 10.21 -8.34
C ILE A 790 33.35 9.96 -7.85
N VAL A 791 34.01 8.97 -8.44
CA VAL A 791 35.41 8.64 -8.14
C VAL A 791 36.33 9.37 -9.13
N ASP A 792 37.36 10.03 -8.61
CA ASP A 792 38.37 10.79 -9.36
C ASP A 792 39.10 9.98 -10.45
#